data_AF-A0A1F7TZ48-F1
#
_entry.id   AF-A0A1F7TZ48-F1
#
_cell.length_a   1.000
_cell.length_b   1.000
_cell.length_c   1.000
_cell.angle_alpha   90.00
_cell.angle_beta   90.00
_cell.angle_gamma   90.00
#
_symmetry.space_group_name_H-M   'P 1'
#
loop_
_entity.id
_entity.type
_entity.pdbx_description
1 polymer ?
#
loop_
_entity_poly.entity_id
_entity_poly.type
_entity_poly.pdbx_seq_one_letter_code
_entity_poly.pdbx_strand_id
1 'polypeptide(L)'
;MMRKESPGGEPSPEVEKRASGILRYIENTIVASHPGDRDEESEAEIRASYASRTPREKADILYEKMMAYVTDKKAKAEVNAYLITEIKVLFDDQETRDVFSETYAEARVDAKQYRMSDLGKTWKHLNEQIGRLEKEFQQVERALFLRTVEGKSNVSAARSKAERLAGRLLALKTQRENLKTLNLEHVPYTSENTDVAAAFQFEMDKRGADQLRRGFMWLPSREKIHTDTVAALQNGRWPVLVGEAGTGKSDQADAAALELTGSLPTELECEATTGEKQMIKDVAIDDETGGSYQEYGSLMRAFTGFEDSREKTPSHDKGRIVRFDESGRLGPKAYSVIKKARQKAAGDDFYGHPVLPGAAAIWTTNPTGTRYPDRRSVDPAMRREIAEIYVDYPDQSAENPEGFEFMYRALLDDNYHIPVAEAELAPAYIKHEFSNEEKYHLGDGRIVVGEDLLIEDGADQHHGSLWRLANAVKALQNSFIYGNKPPEEIPPDALRFKEDMDGNITLETATGELLTLSSSTITLGEVQSWMQGFKDRLQKQNEAFQVASFSEWIKLKIDIYLKQVDQADRAKARAIFDHFHLFDAAPNLKDLKPITPKKIGYLSPRVPRPLHVETPAPEAVAEPAEQKDGAKPVELNTTIEVTLEDGRNVRIRKGEQSLRTNVSSELAVGAKTRFRVAGSDYAFAGTLEEDNKPVGSFLVEPDLHKIFSSEEVEKGIVDHAFQKLEKDVEMLCEMTKT
;
A
#
# COMPACT_ATOMS: atom_id res chain seq x y z
N MET A 1 -37.30 -16.59 -3.00
CA MET A 1 -36.63 -17.90 -3.15
C MET A 1 -35.33 -17.66 -3.88
N MET A 2 -34.27 -17.32 -3.14
CA MET A 2 -32.93 -17.05 -3.68
C MET A 2 -32.19 -18.37 -3.81
N ARG A 3 -31.76 -18.75 -5.02
CA ARG A 3 -30.73 -19.77 -5.19
C ARG A 3 -29.43 -19.15 -4.68
N LYS A 4 -28.91 -19.70 -3.57
CA LYS A 4 -27.50 -19.60 -3.23
C LYS A 4 -26.73 -20.32 -4.34
N GLU A 5 -26.15 -19.57 -5.26
CA GLU A 5 -24.98 -20.07 -5.99
C GLU A 5 -23.80 -19.90 -5.05
N SER A 6 -23.31 -21.04 -4.55
CA SER A 6 -22.11 -21.12 -3.71
C SER A 6 -20.89 -20.68 -4.53
N PRO A 7 -20.00 -19.81 -4.00
CA PRO A 7 -18.67 -19.63 -4.56
C PRO A 7 -17.83 -20.81 -4.09
N GLY A 8 -18.02 -21.97 -4.71
CA GLY A 8 -17.39 -23.23 -4.33
C GLY A 8 -17.06 -24.04 -5.58
N GLY A 9 -16.19 -23.50 -6.43
CA GLY A 9 -15.45 -24.32 -7.37
C GLY A 9 -14.37 -25.09 -6.60
N GLU A 10 -14.17 -26.37 -6.92
CA GLU A 10 -13.02 -27.11 -6.39
C GLU A 10 -11.72 -26.33 -6.66
N PRO A 11 -10.81 -26.22 -5.67
CA PRO A 11 -9.56 -25.49 -5.85
C PRO A 11 -8.80 -26.08 -7.03
N SER A 12 -8.27 -25.22 -7.90
CA SER A 12 -7.55 -25.70 -9.08
C SER A 12 -6.39 -26.64 -8.66
N PRO A 13 -6.02 -27.63 -9.48
CA PRO A 13 -4.91 -28.54 -9.16
C PRO A 13 -3.57 -27.82 -8.86
N GLU A 14 -3.39 -26.60 -9.39
CA GLU A 14 -2.23 -25.78 -9.06
C GLU A 14 -2.30 -25.20 -7.65
N VAL A 15 -3.48 -24.76 -7.19
CA VAL A 15 -3.71 -24.28 -5.80
C VAL A 15 -3.46 -25.41 -4.81
N GLU A 16 -4.02 -26.61 -5.04
CA GLU A 16 -3.83 -27.76 -4.15
C GLU A 16 -2.35 -28.15 -4.03
N LYS A 17 -1.62 -28.15 -5.16
CA LYS A 17 -0.19 -28.41 -5.19
C LYS A 17 0.60 -27.36 -4.39
N ARG A 18 0.20 -26.09 -4.46
CA ARG A 18 0.83 -25.00 -3.70
C ARG A 18 0.50 -25.09 -2.21
N ALA A 19 -0.74 -25.37 -1.85
CA ALA A 19 -1.16 -25.58 -0.47
C ALA A 19 -0.37 -26.73 0.18
N SER A 20 -0.31 -27.88 -0.49
CA SER A 20 0.50 -29.04 -0.05
C SER A 20 1.97 -28.68 0.17
N GLY A 21 2.52 -27.81 -0.68
CA GLY A 21 3.87 -27.30 -0.56
C GLY A 21 4.08 -26.41 0.68
N ILE A 22 3.14 -25.50 0.95
CA ILE A 22 3.18 -24.63 2.14
C ILE A 22 3.13 -25.49 3.41
N LEU A 23 2.21 -26.45 3.49
CA LEU A 23 2.07 -27.36 4.63
C LEU A 23 3.36 -28.14 4.91
N ARG A 24 3.94 -28.75 3.88
CA ARG A 24 5.21 -29.49 4.00
C ARG A 24 6.36 -28.62 4.48
N TYR A 25 6.40 -27.34 4.10
CA TYR A 25 7.45 -26.44 4.55
C TYR A 25 7.33 -26.14 6.05
N ILE A 26 6.12 -25.83 6.53
CA ILE A 26 5.89 -25.56 7.95
C ILE A 26 6.25 -26.79 8.78
N GLU A 27 5.76 -27.97 8.40
CA GLU A 27 6.02 -29.22 9.11
C GLU A 27 7.52 -29.58 9.12
N ASN A 28 8.16 -29.64 7.94
CA ASN A 28 9.51 -30.20 7.83
C ASN A 28 10.64 -29.18 8.06
N THR A 29 10.35 -27.87 7.96
CA THR A 29 11.38 -26.83 8.11
C THR A 29 11.22 -26.06 9.41
N ILE A 30 10.00 -25.63 9.76
CA ILE A 30 9.78 -24.80 10.94
C ILE A 30 9.59 -25.68 12.17
N VAL A 31 8.58 -26.55 12.16
CA VAL A 31 8.22 -27.38 13.32
C VAL A 31 9.32 -28.42 13.60
N ALA A 32 9.87 -29.07 12.57
CA ALA A 32 10.93 -30.08 12.75
C ALA A 32 12.30 -29.52 13.17
N SER A 33 12.58 -28.21 12.97
CA SER A 33 13.87 -27.61 13.35
C SER A 33 14.00 -27.30 14.85
N HIS A 34 12.92 -27.49 15.62
CA HIS A 34 12.90 -27.27 17.07
C HIS A 34 12.37 -28.51 17.85
N PRO A 35 13.13 -29.62 17.90
CA PRO A 35 12.70 -30.83 18.61
C PRO A 35 12.91 -30.77 20.14
N GLY A 36 13.59 -29.74 20.67
CA GLY A 36 13.97 -29.61 22.07
C GLY A 36 13.09 -28.65 22.84
N ASP A 37 12.61 -29.09 24.00
CA ASP A 37 11.78 -28.41 25.00
C ASP A 37 10.32 -28.15 24.60
N ARG A 38 9.58 -29.27 24.55
CA ARG A 38 8.12 -29.29 24.71
C ARG A 38 7.78 -28.87 26.14
N ASP A 39 7.80 -27.58 26.41
CA ASP A 39 7.11 -27.07 27.57
C ASP A 39 5.60 -27.14 27.27
N GLU A 40 4.99 -28.27 27.61
CA GLU A 40 3.54 -28.51 27.46
C GLU A 40 2.72 -27.43 28.16
N GLU A 41 3.27 -26.79 29.20
CA GLU A 41 2.67 -25.67 29.92
C GLU A 41 2.62 -24.41 29.02
N SER A 42 3.74 -24.05 28.39
CA SER A 42 3.81 -22.96 27.41
C SER A 42 2.90 -23.20 26.19
N GLU A 43 2.87 -24.42 25.63
CA GLU A 43 1.95 -24.74 24.52
C GLU A 43 0.47 -24.63 24.93
N ALA A 44 0.13 -25.07 26.15
CA ALA A 44 -1.22 -24.94 26.69
C ALA A 44 -1.61 -23.47 26.94
N GLU A 45 -0.70 -22.65 27.45
CA GLU A 45 -0.90 -21.21 27.64
C GLU A 45 -1.14 -20.50 26.30
N ILE A 46 -0.30 -20.78 25.30
CA ILE A 46 -0.46 -20.22 23.95
C ILE A 46 -1.79 -20.65 23.35
N ARG A 47 -2.16 -21.94 23.47
CA ARG A 47 -3.44 -22.45 22.95
C ARG A 47 -4.63 -21.77 23.63
N ALA A 48 -4.57 -21.57 24.94
CA ALA A 48 -5.59 -20.84 25.68
C ALA A 48 -5.72 -19.39 25.20
N SER A 49 -4.60 -18.72 24.91
CA SER A 49 -4.58 -17.34 24.41
C SER A 49 -5.24 -17.17 23.02
N TYR A 50 -5.29 -18.24 22.22
CA TYR A 50 -5.89 -18.26 20.88
C TYR A 50 -7.29 -18.89 20.84
N ALA A 51 -7.80 -19.42 21.94
CA ALA A 51 -9.06 -20.16 21.97
C ALA A 51 -10.30 -19.33 21.58
N SER A 52 -10.30 -18.03 21.90
CA SER A 52 -11.39 -17.11 21.55
C SER A 52 -11.34 -16.59 20.11
N ARG A 53 -10.26 -16.86 19.36
CA ARG A 53 -10.04 -16.31 18.01
C ARG A 53 -10.66 -17.18 16.94
N THR A 54 -11.16 -16.53 15.90
CA THR A 54 -11.70 -17.22 14.71
C THR A 54 -10.57 -17.89 13.90
N PRO A 55 -10.86 -18.93 13.10
CA PRO A 55 -9.87 -19.55 12.20
C PRO A 55 -9.19 -18.53 11.27
N ARG A 56 -9.95 -17.54 10.80
CA ARG A 56 -9.42 -16.39 10.03
C ARG A 56 -8.32 -15.63 10.78
N GLU A 57 -8.62 -15.20 12.01
CA GLU A 57 -7.66 -14.44 12.82
C GLU A 57 -6.43 -15.25 13.13
N LYS A 58 -6.61 -16.53 13.48
CA LYS A 58 -5.50 -17.46 13.69
C LYS A 58 -4.65 -17.61 12.42
N ALA A 59 -5.24 -17.65 11.24
CA ALA A 59 -4.52 -17.70 9.97
C ALA A 59 -3.75 -16.40 9.67
N ASP A 60 -4.34 -15.23 9.95
CA ASP A 60 -3.65 -13.93 9.84
C ASP A 60 -2.43 -13.86 10.77
N ILE A 61 -2.58 -14.33 12.02
CA ILE A 61 -1.49 -14.37 13.00
C ILE A 61 -0.43 -15.38 12.56
N LEU A 62 -0.83 -16.57 12.09
CA LEU A 62 0.09 -17.57 11.58
C LEU A 62 0.95 -17.00 10.44
N TYR A 63 0.35 -16.20 9.55
CA TYR A 63 1.08 -15.49 8.51
C TYR A 63 2.12 -14.52 9.09
N GLU A 64 1.73 -13.66 10.02
CA GLU A 64 2.63 -12.70 10.67
C GLU A 64 3.83 -13.42 11.33
N LYS A 65 3.57 -14.50 12.09
CA LYS A 65 4.61 -15.28 12.76
C LYS A 65 5.53 -15.97 11.76
N MET A 66 5.00 -16.50 10.67
CA MET A 66 5.81 -17.06 9.58
C MET A 66 6.71 -16.00 8.92
N MET A 67 6.20 -14.79 8.71
CA MET A 67 6.97 -13.67 8.15
C MET A 67 8.10 -13.21 9.08
N ALA A 68 7.84 -13.19 10.38
CA ALA A 68 8.88 -12.93 11.39
C ALA A 68 9.97 -14.01 11.35
N TYR A 69 9.58 -15.30 11.35
CA TYR A 69 10.52 -16.43 11.27
C TYR A 69 11.43 -16.34 10.05
N VAL A 70 10.86 -16.05 8.87
CA VAL A 70 11.65 -15.93 7.63
C VAL A 70 12.56 -14.71 7.67
N THR A 71 12.12 -13.61 8.28
CA THR A 71 12.94 -12.40 8.43
C THR A 71 14.15 -12.66 9.33
N ASP A 72 13.97 -13.31 10.48
CA ASP A 72 15.06 -13.67 11.39
C ASP A 72 16.04 -14.64 10.74
N LYS A 73 15.54 -15.68 10.06
CA LYS A 73 16.37 -16.63 9.30
C LYS A 73 17.21 -15.93 8.23
N LYS A 74 16.62 -15.00 7.46
CA LYS A 74 17.34 -14.22 6.43
C LYS A 74 18.38 -13.28 7.04
N ALA A 75 18.09 -12.70 8.20
CA ALA A 75 19.04 -11.87 8.96
C ALA A 75 20.17 -12.69 9.59
N LYS A 76 20.12 -14.03 9.52
CA LYS A 76 20.99 -14.95 10.27
C LYS A 76 20.94 -14.70 11.79
N ALA A 77 19.81 -14.17 12.27
CA ALA A 77 19.54 -14.02 13.68
C ALA A 77 19.14 -15.38 14.27
N GLU A 78 19.36 -15.54 15.58
CA GLU A 78 18.84 -16.70 16.30
C GLU A 78 17.31 -16.58 16.36
N VAL A 79 16.62 -17.57 15.78
CA VAL A 79 15.16 -17.59 15.77
C VAL A 79 14.66 -17.91 17.17
N ASN A 80 13.75 -17.09 17.68
CA ASN A 80 13.17 -17.28 19.00
C ASN A 80 12.37 -18.61 19.06
N ALA A 81 12.69 -19.47 20.03
CA ALA A 81 11.98 -20.72 20.30
C ALA A 81 10.47 -20.53 20.53
N TYR A 82 10.09 -19.44 21.19
CA TYR A 82 8.70 -19.10 21.46
C TYR A 82 7.92 -18.85 20.16
N LEU A 83 8.55 -18.18 19.17
CA LEU A 83 7.96 -17.94 17.85
C LEU A 83 7.64 -19.25 17.12
N ILE A 84 8.56 -20.22 17.16
CA ILE A 84 8.35 -21.54 16.55
C ILE A 84 7.20 -22.27 17.25
N THR A 85 7.11 -22.16 18.57
CA THR A 85 6.04 -22.75 19.38
C THR A 85 4.67 -22.14 19.03
N GLU A 86 4.58 -20.81 18.86
CA GLU A 86 3.36 -20.15 18.41
C GLU A 86 2.92 -20.63 17.01
N ILE A 87 3.86 -20.72 16.06
CA ILE A 87 3.58 -21.23 14.70
C ILE A 87 3.02 -22.65 14.79
N LYS A 88 3.64 -23.51 15.60
CA LYS A 88 3.20 -24.90 15.81
C LYS A 88 1.77 -24.96 16.38
N VAL A 89 1.50 -24.23 17.47
CA VAL A 89 0.18 -24.25 18.12
C VAL A 89 -0.93 -23.78 17.17
N LEU A 90 -0.67 -22.73 16.38
CA LEU A 90 -1.61 -22.24 15.37
C LEU A 90 -1.77 -23.21 14.21
N PHE A 91 -0.70 -23.90 13.80
CA PHE A 91 -0.71 -24.85 12.71
C PHE A 91 -1.37 -26.21 13.07
N ASP A 92 -1.32 -26.62 14.33
CA ASP A 92 -1.97 -27.83 14.84
C ASP A 92 -3.51 -27.71 14.86
N ASP A 93 -4.05 -26.48 14.78
CA ASP A 93 -5.49 -26.21 14.63
C ASP A 93 -5.91 -26.47 13.17
N GLN A 94 -6.70 -27.52 12.95
CA GLN A 94 -7.09 -27.99 11.60
C GLN A 94 -7.77 -26.91 10.76
N GLU A 95 -8.75 -26.19 11.34
CA GLU A 95 -9.50 -25.16 10.62
C GLU A 95 -8.57 -24.00 10.20
N THR A 96 -7.69 -23.58 11.11
CA THR A 96 -6.68 -22.55 10.83
C THR A 96 -5.74 -22.99 9.71
N ARG A 97 -5.24 -24.22 9.77
CA ARG A 97 -4.32 -24.79 8.78
C ARG A 97 -4.94 -24.84 7.38
N ASP A 98 -6.21 -25.24 7.30
CA ASP A 98 -6.93 -25.35 6.02
C ASP A 98 -7.17 -23.96 5.43
N VAL A 99 -7.70 -23.02 6.23
CA VAL A 99 -7.92 -21.62 5.81
C VAL A 99 -6.61 -20.96 5.38
N PHE A 100 -5.54 -21.14 6.15
CA PHE A 100 -4.23 -20.58 5.85
C PHE A 100 -3.68 -21.12 4.52
N SER A 101 -3.60 -22.45 4.40
CA SER A 101 -2.94 -23.08 3.25
C SER A 101 -3.67 -22.83 1.93
N GLU A 102 -5.00 -22.82 1.95
CA GLU A 102 -5.82 -22.48 0.78
C GLU A 102 -5.63 -21.01 0.38
N THR A 103 -5.79 -20.08 1.32
CA THR A 103 -5.76 -18.63 1.05
C THR A 103 -4.41 -18.19 0.51
N TYR A 104 -3.31 -18.61 1.14
CA TYR A 104 -1.98 -18.23 0.71
C TYR A 104 -1.50 -19.05 -0.50
N ALA A 105 -2.09 -20.21 -0.79
CA ALA A 105 -1.88 -20.89 -2.07
C ALA A 105 -2.52 -20.14 -3.23
N GLU A 106 -3.76 -19.66 -3.08
CA GLU A 106 -4.44 -18.83 -4.08
C GLU A 106 -3.62 -17.56 -4.37
N ALA A 107 -3.24 -16.81 -3.34
CA ALA A 107 -2.45 -15.59 -3.47
C ALA A 107 -1.15 -15.79 -4.27
N ARG A 108 -0.52 -16.97 -4.15
CA ARG A 108 0.68 -17.32 -4.93
C ARG A 108 0.41 -17.60 -6.39
N VAL A 109 -0.69 -18.30 -6.68
CA VAL A 109 -1.10 -18.60 -8.05
C VAL A 109 -1.41 -17.28 -8.75
N ASP A 110 -2.19 -16.41 -8.12
CA ASP A 110 -2.51 -15.07 -8.63
C ASP A 110 -1.24 -14.27 -8.94
N ALA A 111 -0.32 -14.17 -7.98
CA ALA A 111 0.92 -13.41 -8.17
C ALA A 111 1.84 -14.01 -9.24
N LYS A 112 1.78 -15.32 -9.46
CA LYS A 112 2.53 -15.97 -10.55
C LYS A 112 1.87 -15.66 -11.89
N GLN A 113 0.55 -15.75 -11.99
CA GLN A 113 -0.20 -15.42 -13.20
C GLN A 113 0.03 -13.96 -13.60
N TYR A 114 -0.08 -13.04 -12.64
CA TYR A 114 0.27 -11.63 -12.79
C TYR A 114 1.68 -11.43 -13.36
N ARG A 115 2.71 -12.00 -12.73
CA ARG A 115 4.11 -11.83 -13.17
C ARG A 115 4.38 -12.40 -14.56
N MET A 116 3.64 -13.42 -14.98
CA MET A 116 3.79 -14.07 -16.27
C MET A 116 2.97 -13.40 -17.39
N SER A 117 1.97 -12.59 -17.04
CA SER A 117 1.11 -11.90 -18.00
C SER A 117 1.86 -10.78 -18.74
N ASP A 118 1.44 -10.50 -19.96
CA ASP A 118 2.08 -9.45 -20.78
C ASP A 118 1.77 -8.04 -20.25
N LEU A 119 0.56 -7.85 -19.71
CA LEU A 119 0.20 -6.65 -18.96
C LEU A 119 1.09 -6.46 -17.73
N GLY A 120 1.33 -7.52 -16.94
CA GLY A 120 2.22 -7.50 -15.78
C GLY A 120 3.67 -7.12 -16.15
N LYS A 121 4.22 -7.70 -17.22
CA LYS A 121 5.54 -7.33 -17.73
C LYS A 121 5.60 -5.87 -18.19
N THR A 122 4.57 -5.41 -18.88
CA THR A 122 4.46 -4.02 -19.39
C THR A 122 4.42 -3.03 -18.23
N TRP A 123 3.59 -3.32 -17.22
CA TRP A 123 3.47 -2.52 -16.01
C TRP A 123 4.79 -2.42 -15.25
N LYS A 124 5.47 -3.55 -15.02
CA LYS A 124 6.78 -3.56 -14.38
C LYS A 124 7.78 -2.69 -15.14
N HIS A 125 7.85 -2.84 -16.46
CA HIS A 125 8.74 -2.02 -17.29
C HIS A 125 8.40 -0.53 -17.21
N LEU A 126 7.12 -0.19 -17.24
CA LEU A 126 6.63 1.18 -17.14
C LEU A 126 6.99 1.81 -15.80
N ASN A 127 6.77 1.11 -14.68
CA ASN A 127 7.12 1.59 -13.34
C ASN A 127 8.63 1.74 -13.14
N GLU A 128 9.45 0.84 -13.70
CA GLU A 128 10.91 0.99 -13.71
C GLU A 128 11.37 2.22 -14.50
N GLN A 129 10.67 2.56 -15.60
CA GLN A 129 10.93 3.79 -16.35
C GLN A 129 10.49 5.04 -15.57
N ILE A 130 9.27 5.04 -15.04
CA ILE A 130 8.73 6.14 -14.23
C ILE A 130 9.66 6.40 -13.04
N GLY A 131 9.98 5.38 -12.25
CA GLY A 131 10.82 5.54 -11.06
C GLY A 131 12.24 6.07 -11.37
N ARG A 132 12.81 5.74 -12.53
CA ARG A 132 14.10 6.33 -12.97
C ARG A 132 13.94 7.80 -13.35
N LEU A 133 12.91 8.12 -14.12
CA LEU A 133 12.66 9.49 -14.57
C LEU A 133 12.22 10.41 -13.42
N GLU A 134 11.44 9.91 -12.45
CA GLU A 134 11.04 10.64 -11.24
C GLU A 134 12.27 11.03 -10.43
N LYS A 135 13.19 10.08 -10.18
CA LYS A 135 14.46 10.37 -9.49
C LYS A 135 15.31 11.39 -10.24
N GLU A 136 15.42 11.25 -11.56
CA GLU A 136 16.18 12.21 -12.38
C GLU A 136 15.54 13.61 -12.38
N PHE A 137 14.21 13.66 -12.47
CA PHE A 137 13.44 14.90 -12.42
C PHE A 137 13.61 15.60 -11.08
N GLN A 138 13.40 14.90 -9.96
CA GLN A 138 13.60 15.42 -8.60
C GLN A 138 15.03 15.93 -8.38
N GLN A 139 16.05 15.22 -8.89
CA GLN A 139 17.45 15.68 -8.82
C GLN A 139 17.67 16.99 -9.57
N VAL A 140 17.10 17.13 -10.78
CA VAL A 140 17.21 18.36 -11.57
C VAL A 140 16.44 19.51 -10.90
N GLU A 141 15.24 19.26 -10.40
CA GLU A 141 14.44 20.26 -9.67
C GLU A 141 15.15 20.75 -8.41
N ARG A 142 15.67 19.83 -7.60
CA ARG A 142 16.46 20.16 -6.42
C ARG A 142 17.71 20.96 -6.77
N ALA A 143 18.42 20.58 -7.84
CA ALA A 143 19.60 21.32 -8.29
C ALA A 143 19.26 22.74 -8.78
N LEU A 144 18.15 22.90 -9.48
CA LEU A 144 17.63 24.20 -9.91
C LEU A 144 17.22 25.07 -8.71
N PHE A 145 16.51 24.48 -7.74
CA PHE A 145 16.05 25.17 -6.54
C PHE A 145 17.20 25.61 -5.64
N LEU A 146 18.13 24.70 -5.33
CA LEU A 146 19.33 24.95 -4.53
C LEU A 146 20.43 25.72 -5.29
N ARG A 147 20.15 26.18 -6.52
CA ARG A 147 21.06 26.91 -7.42
C ARG A 147 22.46 26.28 -7.51
N THR A 148 22.54 24.95 -7.54
CA THR A 148 23.81 24.23 -7.71
C THR A 148 24.25 24.19 -9.17
N VAL A 149 23.35 24.52 -10.10
CA VAL A 149 23.65 24.68 -11.53
C VAL A 149 24.18 26.08 -11.80
N GLU A 150 25.46 26.19 -12.15
CA GLU A 150 26.12 27.48 -12.41
C GLU A 150 26.08 27.90 -13.89
N GLY A 151 25.89 29.19 -14.14
CA GLY A 151 25.92 29.80 -15.48
C GLY A 151 24.55 29.80 -16.20
N LYS A 152 24.22 30.93 -16.85
CA LYS A 152 22.90 31.15 -17.48
C LYS A 152 22.54 30.08 -18.51
N SER A 153 23.50 29.62 -19.31
CA SER A 153 23.29 28.57 -20.32
C SER A 153 22.95 27.22 -19.69
N ASN A 154 23.65 26.83 -18.63
CA ASN A 154 23.43 25.56 -17.94
C ASN A 154 22.11 25.56 -17.17
N VAL A 155 21.75 26.69 -16.55
CA VAL A 155 20.43 26.86 -15.89
C VAL A 155 19.31 26.73 -16.93
N SER A 156 19.45 27.38 -18.08
CA SER A 156 18.48 27.24 -19.18
C SER A 156 18.37 25.79 -19.65
N ALA A 157 19.49 25.11 -19.87
CA ALA A 157 19.53 23.70 -20.27
C ALA A 157 18.90 22.77 -19.22
N ALA A 158 19.14 23.01 -17.93
CA ALA A 158 18.56 22.27 -16.82
C ALA A 158 17.04 22.48 -16.74
N ARG A 159 16.53 23.70 -16.96
CA ARG A 159 15.09 23.97 -17.07
C ARG A 159 14.46 23.22 -18.24
N SER A 160 15.05 23.32 -19.44
CA SER A 160 14.56 22.55 -20.60
C SER A 160 14.67 21.04 -20.41
N LYS A 161 15.63 20.56 -19.60
CA LYS A 161 15.69 19.15 -19.19
C LYS A 161 14.52 18.81 -18.27
N ALA A 162 14.27 19.60 -17.23
CA ALA A 162 13.16 19.42 -16.31
C ALA A 162 11.81 19.40 -17.05
N GLU A 163 11.56 20.35 -17.94
CA GLU A 163 10.33 20.41 -18.76
C GLU A 163 10.12 19.14 -19.61
N ARG A 164 11.18 18.66 -20.27
CA ARG A 164 11.12 17.42 -21.07
C ARG A 164 10.88 16.19 -20.20
N LEU A 165 11.52 16.12 -19.04
CA LEU A 165 11.32 15.04 -18.07
C LEU A 165 9.89 15.06 -17.53
N ALA A 166 9.36 16.22 -17.16
CA ALA A 166 7.98 16.40 -16.71
C ALA A 166 6.97 15.95 -17.79
N GLY A 167 7.14 16.40 -19.04
CA GLY A 167 6.27 15.98 -20.14
C GLY A 167 6.31 14.47 -20.40
N ARG A 168 7.50 13.85 -20.31
CA ARG A 168 7.65 12.40 -20.44
C ARG A 168 7.04 11.64 -19.26
N LEU A 169 7.24 12.13 -18.04
CA LEU A 169 6.66 11.56 -16.82
C LEU A 169 5.14 11.62 -16.87
N LEU A 170 4.56 12.74 -17.29
CA LEU A 170 3.11 12.88 -17.47
C LEU A 170 2.60 11.83 -18.46
N ALA A 171 3.22 11.71 -19.64
CA ALA A 171 2.81 10.71 -20.63
C ALA A 171 2.86 9.27 -20.10
N LEU A 172 3.94 8.91 -19.37
CA LEU A 172 4.09 7.57 -18.79
C LEU A 172 3.12 7.33 -17.63
N LYS A 173 2.88 8.32 -16.76
CA LYS A 173 1.88 8.24 -15.69
C LYS A 173 0.48 8.09 -16.28
N THR A 174 0.13 8.82 -17.33
CA THR A 174 -1.14 8.64 -18.07
C THR A 174 -1.25 7.23 -18.64
N GLN A 175 -0.20 6.73 -19.28
CA GLN A 175 -0.18 5.35 -19.80
C GLN A 175 -0.38 4.32 -18.67
N ARG A 176 0.20 4.57 -17.49
CA ARG A 176 0.03 3.72 -16.30
C ARG A 176 -1.42 3.73 -15.81
N GLU A 177 -2.05 4.89 -15.71
CA GLU A 177 -3.46 4.98 -15.32
C GLU A 177 -4.39 4.33 -16.37
N ASN A 178 -4.09 4.44 -17.67
CA ASN A 178 -4.83 3.75 -18.72
C ASN A 178 -4.71 2.22 -18.62
N LEU A 179 -3.52 1.69 -18.28
CA LEU A 179 -3.34 0.25 -17.99
C LEU A 179 -4.16 -0.19 -16.78
N LYS A 180 -4.15 0.60 -15.71
CA LYS A 180 -4.89 0.31 -14.47
C LYS A 180 -6.40 0.32 -14.69
N THR A 181 -6.91 1.24 -15.49
CA THR A 181 -8.34 1.36 -15.78
C THR A 181 -8.78 0.49 -16.95
N LEU A 182 -7.87 -0.29 -17.55
CA LEU A 182 -8.08 -1.05 -18.79
C LEU A 182 -8.63 -0.19 -19.94
N ASN A 183 -8.39 1.12 -19.92
CA ASN A 183 -8.86 2.09 -20.91
C ASN A 183 -7.89 2.24 -22.09
N LEU A 184 -7.37 1.12 -22.60
CA LEU A 184 -6.47 1.10 -23.74
C LEU A 184 -7.19 0.50 -24.95
N GLU A 185 -7.09 1.21 -26.08
CA GLU A 185 -7.38 0.62 -27.39
C GLU A 185 -6.58 -0.70 -27.49
N HIS A 186 -7.27 -1.83 -27.55
CA HIS A 186 -6.73 -3.20 -27.64
C HIS A 186 -6.48 -4.00 -26.35
N VAL A 187 -6.87 -3.54 -25.16
CA VAL A 187 -6.91 -4.43 -23.97
C VAL A 187 -8.34 -4.93 -23.77
N PRO A 188 -8.64 -6.23 -23.98
CA PRO A 188 -9.98 -6.73 -23.80
C PRO A 188 -10.36 -6.72 -22.32
N TYR A 189 -11.59 -6.34 -22.02
CA TYR A 189 -12.09 -6.39 -20.66
C TYR A 189 -12.45 -7.84 -20.30
N THR A 190 -11.52 -8.56 -19.68
CA THR A 190 -11.69 -9.95 -19.25
C THR A 190 -11.36 -10.11 -17.77
N SER A 191 -11.82 -11.19 -17.14
CA SER A 191 -11.50 -11.53 -15.74
C SER A 191 -10.00 -11.51 -15.47
N GLU A 192 -9.21 -12.07 -16.39
CA GLU A 192 -7.75 -12.15 -16.25
C GLU A 192 -7.11 -10.75 -16.26
N ASN A 193 -7.61 -9.84 -17.10
CA ASN A 193 -7.09 -8.48 -17.19
C ASN A 193 -7.55 -7.60 -16.01
N THR A 194 -8.76 -7.81 -15.49
CA THR A 194 -9.22 -7.15 -14.26
C THR A 194 -8.41 -7.61 -13.04
N ASP A 195 -8.05 -8.89 -12.96
CA ASP A 195 -7.22 -9.42 -11.87
C ASP A 195 -5.81 -8.81 -11.91
N VAL A 196 -5.27 -8.61 -13.12
CA VAL A 196 -4.00 -7.92 -13.32
C VAL A 196 -4.10 -6.43 -12.94
N ALA A 197 -5.21 -5.76 -13.25
CA ALA A 197 -5.46 -4.38 -12.81
C ALA A 197 -5.57 -4.26 -11.27
N ALA A 198 -6.16 -5.24 -10.60
CA ALA A 198 -6.16 -5.31 -9.14
C ALA A 198 -4.74 -5.49 -8.59
N ALA A 199 -3.91 -6.34 -9.21
CA ALA A 199 -2.51 -6.48 -8.84
C ALA A 199 -1.72 -5.16 -9.02
N PHE A 200 -1.99 -4.39 -10.08
CA PHE A 200 -1.41 -3.06 -10.27
C PHE A 200 -1.78 -2.10 -9.13
N GLN A 201 -3.05 -2.10 -8.72
CA GLN A 201 -3.51 -1.29 -7.61
C GLN A 201 -2.83 -1.70 -6.29
N PHE A 202 -2.69 -2.99 -6.04
CA PHE A 202 -2.00 -3.49 -4.86
C PHE A 202 -0.53 -3.01 -4.81
N GLU A 203 0.21 -3.02 -5.92
CA GLU A 203 1.57 -2.46 -5.97
C GLU A 203 1.60 -0.96 -5.65
N MET A 204 0.61 -0.19 -6.11
CA MET A 204 0.46 1.23 -5.77
C MET A 204 0.15 1.43 -4.29
N ASP A 205 -0.66 0.55 -3.70
CA ASP A 205 -1.02 0.59 -2.28
C ASP A 205 0.18 0.30 -1.39
N LYS A 206 1.05 -0.63 -1.79
CA LYS A 206 2.35 -0.87 -1.12
C LYS A 206 3.21 0.39 -1.12
N ARG A 207 3.36 1.06 -2.27
CA ARG A 207 4.10 2.32 -2.38
C ARG A 207 3.49 3.40 -1.46
N GLY A 208 2.17 3.50 -1.41
CA GLY A 208 1.47 4.44 -0.54
C GLY A 208 1.68 4.14 0.95
N ALA A 209 1.61 2.86 1.35
CA ALA A 209 1.92 2.43 2.72
C ALA A 209 3.36 2.76 3.12
N ASP A 210 4.33 2.51 2.24
CA ASP A 210 5.74 2.86 2.48
C ASP A 210 5.95 4.37 2.67
N GLN A 211 5.27 5.18 1.86
CA GLN A 211 5.29 6.63 1.98
C GLN A 211 4.69 7.07 3.33
N LEU A 212 3.55 6.49 3.72
CA LEU A 212 2.91 6.78 5.00
C LEU A 212 3.79 6.41 6.20
N ARG A 213 4.51 5.27 6.16
CA ARG A 213 5.50 4.90 7.20
C ARG A 213 6.65 5.91 7.31
N ARG A 214 6.95 6.65 6.24
CA ARG A 214 7.93 7.75 6.22
C ARG A 214 7.34 9.10 6.64
N GLY A 215 6.06 9.15 7.01
CA GLY A 215 5.38 10.31 7.58
C GLY A 215 4.48 11.08 6.62
N PHE A 216 4.48 10.80 5.31
CA PHE A 216 3.62 11.51 4.36
C PHE A 216 3.28 10.66 3.15
N MET A 217 1.99 10.58 2.78
CA MET A 217 1.53 9.86 1.59
C MET A 217 1.26 10.82 0.44
N TRP A 218 1.91 10.59 -0.70
CA TRP A 218 1.72 11.36 -1.93
C TRP A 218 0.44 10.89 -2.66
N LEU A 219 -0.73 11.29 -2.14
CA LEU A 219 -2.00 11.12 -2.83
C LEU A 219 -2.04 11.99 -4.11
N PRO A 220 -2.86 11.65 -5.12
CA PRO A 220 -2.95 12.46 -6.34
C PRO A 220 -3.25 13.95 -6.08
N SER A 221 -4.15 14.26 -5.15
CA SER A 221 -4.39 15.65 -4.71
C SER A 221 -3.14 16.33 -4.13
N ARG A 222 -2.31 15.61 -3.38
CA ARG A 222 -1.06 16.09 -2.77
C ARG A 222 0.06 16.29 -3.79
N GLU A 223 0.18 15.39 -4.77
CA GLU A 223 1.14 15.54 -5.88
C GLU A 223 0.85 16.83 -6.68
N LYS A 224 -0.44 17.14 -6.90
CA LYS A 224 -0.85 18.39 -7.57
C LYS A 224 -0.46 19.62 -6.75
N ILE A 225 -0.77 19.64 -5.44
CA ILE A 225 -0.41 20.74 -4.55
C ILE A 225 1.12 20.95 -4.51
N HIS A 226 1.90 19.86 -4.50
CA HIS A 226 3.35 19.95 -4.56
C HIS A 226 3.84 20.56 -5.88
N THR A 227 3.27 20.14 -7.00
CA THR A 227 3.59 20.71 -8.33
C THR A 227 3.34 22.22 -8.35
N ASP A 228 2.20 22.68 -7.83
CA ASP A 228 1.85 24.10 -7.74
C ASP A 228 2.79 24.86 -6.78
N THR A 229 3.19 24.22 -5.67
CA THR A 229 4.14 24.76 -4.69
C THR A 229 5.52 24.99 -5.33
N VAL A 230 6.04 23.99 -6.04
CA VAL A 230 7.32 24.07 -6.73
C VAL A 230 7.27 25.13 -7.84
N ALA A 231 6.20 25.16 -8.62
CA ALA A 231 6.00 26.18 -9.65
C ALA A 231 5.97 27.61 -9.07
N ALA A 232 5.32 27.81 -7.93
CA ALA A 232 5.32 29.10 -7.22
C ALA A 232 6.74 29.52 -6.82
N LEU A 233 7.48 28.62 -6.18
CA LEU A 233 8.85 28.86 -5.71
C LEU A 233 9.81 29.17 -6.88
N GLN A 234 9.72 28.43 -7.99
CA GLN A 234 10.54 28.66 -9.18
C GLN A 234 10.23 30.01 -9.86
N ASN A 235 8.99 30.49 -9.75
CA ASN A 235 8.58 31.82 -10.19
C ASN A 235 8.92 32.94 -9.19
N GLY A 236 9.65 32.61 -8.12
CA GLY A 236 10.11 33.55 -7.11
C GLY A 236 8.99 34.02 -6.16
N ARG A 237 7.86 33.30 -6.10
CA ARG A 237 6.78 33.57 -5.15
C ARG A 237 6.83 32.59 -4.00
N TRP A 238 6.47 33.01 -2.80
CA TRP A 238 6.33 32.12 -1.66
C TRP A 238 4.91 31.57 -1.60
N PRO A 239 4.71 30.25 -1.67
CA PRO A 239 3.39 29.66 -1.63
C PRO A 239 2.76 29.84 -0.26
N VAL A 240 1.44 30.07 -0.25
CA VAL A 240 0.59 30.10 0.94
C VAL A 240 -0.44 28.99 0.78
N LEU A 241 -0.26 27.93 1.56
CA LEU A 241 -1.16 26.80 1.64
C LEU A 241 -2.36 27.20 2.50
N VAL A 242 -3.53 27.34 1.88
CA VAL A 242 -4.78 27.78 2.51
C VAL A 242 -5.74 26.60 2.58
N GLY A 243 -6.29 26.33 3.76
CA GLY A 243 -7.24 25.23 3.94
C GLY A 243 -7.69 25.13 5.39
N GLU A 244 -8.79 24.44 5.65
CA GLU A 244 -9.32 24.29 7.01
C GLU A 244 -8.37 23.51 7.94
N ALA A 245 -8.62 23.58 9.25
CA ALA A 245 -7.86 22.81 10.22
C ALA A 245 -7.92 21.30 9.92
N GLY A 246 -6.81 20.59 10.09
CA GLY A 246 -6.75 19.14 9.87
C GLY A 246 -6.63 18.66 8.42
N THR A 247 -6.57 19.56 7.43
CA THR A 247 -6.41 19.17 6.01
C THR A 247 -4.97 18.76 5.62
N GLY A 248 -3.99 18.78 6.53
CA GLY A 248 -2.61 18.34 6.26
C GLY A 248 -1.70 19.39 5.62
N LYS A 249 -1.98 20.69 5.82
CA LYS A 249 -1.17 21.81 5.26
C LYS A 249 0.28 21.79 5.72
N SER A 250 0.51 21.58 7.01
CA SER A 250 1.84 21.56 7.62
C SER A 250 2.63 20.36 7.12
N ASP A 251 2.04 19.17 7.11
CA ASP A 251 2.66 17.96 6.57
C ASP A 251 3.03 18.11 5.08
N GLN A 252 2.17 18.76 4.29
CA GLN A 252 2.43 19.07 2.89
C GLN A 252 3.60 20.03 2.69
N ALA A 253 3.72 21.05 3.54
CA ALA A 253 4.84 21.99 3.53
C ALA A 253 6.16 21.28 3.90
N ASP A 254 6.11 20.40 4.90
CA ASP A 254 7.27 19.65 5.39
C ASP A 254 7.77 18.65 4.34
N ALA A 255 6.84 17.91 3.72
CA ALA A 255 7.15 16.99 2.62
C ALA A 255 7.77 17.74 1.43
N ALA A 256 7.23 18.90 1.06
CA ALA A 256 7.79 19.72 -0.01
C ALA A 256 9.18 20.26 0.33
N ALA A 257 9.41 20.70 1.56
CA ALA A 257 10.72 21.16 2.02
C ALA A 257 11.75 20.02 2.02
N LEU A 258 11.36 18.83 2.46
CA LEU A 258 12.22 17.65 2.46
C LEU A 258 12.61 17.24 1.03
N GLU A 259 11.69 17.24 0.06
CA GLU A 259 12.03 16.93 -1.33
C GLU A 259 12.94 17.98 -1.97
N LEU A 260 12.67 19.27 -1.72
CA LEU A 260 13.41 20.38 -2.34
C LEU A 260 14.78 20.62 -1.72
N THR A 261 14.94 20.43 -0.40
CA THR A 261 16.17 20.77 0.33
C THR A 261 16.89 19.56 0.88
N GLY A 262 16.20 18.43 1.08
CA GLY A 262 16.70 17.27 1.83
C GLY A 262 16.66 17.46 3.34
N SER A 263 15.94 18.47 3.85
CA SER A 263 15.78 18.73 5.27
C SER A 263 14.37 19.22 5.56
N LEU A 264 13.91 18.99 6.79
CA LEU A 264 12.67 19.59 7.29
C LEU A 264 12.81 21.13 7.35
N PRO A 265 11.69 21.87 7.24
CA PRO A 265 11.74 23.32 7.27
C PRO A 265 12.09 23.82 8.68
N THR A 266 12.62 25.03 8.75
CA THR A 266 12.68 25.76 10.03
C THR A 266 11.29 26.30 10.33
N GLU A 267 10.71 25.94 11.46
CA GLU A 267 9.34 26.30 11.80
C GLU A 267 9.26 27.69 12.44
N LEU A 268 8.18 28.42 12.15
CA LEU A 268 7.84 29.67 12.80
C LEU A 268 6.33 29.71 13.04
N GLU A 269 5.93 29.59 14.31
CA GLU A 269 4.55 29.82 14.73
C GLU A 269 4.24 31.32 14.68
N CYS A 270 3.25 31.69 13.87
CA CYS A 270 2.91 33.08 13.64
C CYS A 270 1.83 33.58 14.61
N GLU A 271 2.08 34.76 15.15
CA GLU A 271 1.19 35.53 16.02
C GLU A 271 1.14 36.99 15.55
N ALA A 272 0.21 37.77 16.10
CA ALA A 272 0.12 39.21 15.81
C ALA A 272 1.39 39.98 16.23
N THR A 273 2.14 39.44 17.18
CA THR A 273 3.38 39.98 17.75
C THR A 273 4.65 39.48 17.06
N THR A 274 4.56 38.46 16.19
CA THR A 274 5.71 37.93 15.46
C THR A 274 6.40 39.04 14.68
N GLY A 275 7.69 39.21 14.91
CA GLY A 275 8.48 40.32 14.39
C GLY A 275 9.96 39.95 14.25
N GLU A 276 10.80 40.98 14.20
CA GLU A 276 12.24 40.82 13.98
C GLU A 276 12.92 39.91 15.03
N LYS A 277 12.41 39.89 16.26
CA LYS A 277 12.92 39.02 17.32
C LYS A 277 12.84 37.54 16.96
N GLN A 278 11.65 37.06 16.59
CA GLN A 278 11.41 35.65 16.26
C GLN A 278 11.94 35.27 14.87
N MET A 279 11.88 36.19 13.91
CA MET A 279 12.29 35.91 12.54
C MET A 279 13.80 36.05 12.33
N ILE A 280 14.41 37.08 12.91
CA ILE A 280 15.80 37.46 12.61
C ILE A 280 16.73 37.15 13.76
N LYS A 281 16.52 37.75 14.94
CA LYS A 281 17.37 37.53 16.12
C LYS A 281 16.82 38.14 17.40
N ASP A 282 17.10 37.49 18.54
CA ASP A 282 16.91 38.05 19.87
C ASP A 282 18.23 38.01 20.67
N VAL A 283 18.28 38.74 21.78
CA VAL A 283 19.44 38.74 22.68
C VAL A 283 19.28 37.61 23.70
N ALA A 284 20.24 36.69 23.72
CA ALA A 284 20.34 35.60 24.69
C ALA A 284 21.52 35.83 25.63
N ILE A 285 21.47 35.22 26.82
CA ILE A 285 22.55 35.25 27.81
C ILE A 285 23.17 33.85 27.84
N ASP A 286 24.48 33.81 27.76
CA ASP A 286 25.27 32.58 27.84
C ASP A 286 25.37 32.14 29.31
N ASP A 287 24.81 30.96 29.62
CA ASP A 287 24.73 30.44 30.99
C ASP A 287 26.12 30.13 31.60
N GLU A 288 27.14 29.87 30.78
CA GLU A 288 28.49 29.54 31.24
C GLU A 288 29.37 30.77 31.45
N THR A 289 29.26 31.76 30.57
CA THR A 289 30.13 32.95 30.55
C THR A 289 29.46 34.21 31.11
N GLY A 290 28.13 34.22 31.23
CA GLY A 290 27.33 35.39 31.61
C GLY A 290 27.32 36.52 30.57
N GLY A 291 27.92 36.30 29.39
CA GLY A 291 27.93 37.25 28.28
C GLY A 291 26.66 37.21 27.45
N SER A 292 26.31 38.32 26.78
CA SER A 292 25.18 38.35 25.85
C SER A 292 25.62 38.00 24.42
N TYR A 293 24.81 37.21 23.72
CA TYR A 293 24.97 36.94 22.28
C TYR A 293 23.63 37.09 21.55
N GLN A 294 23.65 37.10 20.22
CA GLN A 294 22.43 37.12 19.41
C GLN A 294 22.08 35.69 19.00
N GLU A 295 20.97 35.18 19.51
CA GLU A 295 20.37 33.94 19.00
C GLU A 295 19.58 34.29 17.74
N TYR A 296 19.80 33.56 16.66
CA TYR A 296 19.13 33.85 15.39
C TYR A 296 17.73 33.24 15.34
N GLY A 297 16.82 33.88 14.63
CA GLY A 297 15.44 33.45 14.45
C GLY A 297 15.27 32.52 13.24
N SER A 298 14.06 31.97 13.05
CA SER A 298 13.81 30.93 12.04
C SER A 298 14.18 31.35 10.61
N LEU A 299 13.91 32.61 10.25
CA LEU A 299 14.22 33.14 8.93
C LEU A 299 15.73 33.33 8.72
N MET A 300 16.42 33.82 9.75
CA MET A 300 17.87 33.99 9.72
C MET A 300 18.60 32.65 9.62
N ARG A 301 18.21 31.66 10.43
CA ARG A 301 18.78 30.30 10.40
C ARG A 301 18.60 29.66 9.02
N ALA A 302 17.38 29.64 8.50
CA ALA A 302 17.10 29.03 7.21
C ALA A 302 17.84 29.73 6.05
N PHE A 303 17.96 31.06 6.10
CA PHE A 303 18.56 31.84 5.02
C PHE A 303 20.07 31.83 5.04
N THR A 304 20.69 31.76 6.21
CA THR A 304 22.15 31.97 6.36
C THR A 304 22.89 30.74 6.87
N GLY A 305 22.19 29.80 7.51
CA GLY A 305 22.74 28.61 8.14
C GLY A 305 23.44 28.85 9.47
N PHE A 306 23.44 30.08 9.98
CA PHE A 306 23.96 30.37 11.31
C PHE A 306 22.84 30.22 12.35
N GLU A 307 23.16 29.58 13.47
CA GLU A 307 22.27 29.43 14.63
C GLU A 307 22.38 30.63 15.58
N ASP A 308 23.58 31.21 15.72
CA ASP A 308 23.81 32.39 16.55
C ASP A 308 25.02 33.23 16.11
N SER A 309 25.24 34.38 16.76
CA SER A 309 26.33 35.31 16.43
C SER A 309 27.75 34.86 16.82
N ARG A 310 27.91 33.76 17.55
CA ARG A 310 29.21 33.22 17.98
C ARG A 310 29.83 32.32 16.91
N GLU A 311 28.99 31.76 16.03
CA GLU A 311 29.43 30.89 14.95
C GLU A 311 30.23 31.64 13.88
N LYS A 312 31.30 30.99 13.39
CA LYS A 312 32.18 31.54 12.34
C LYS A 312 31.88 30.98 10.95
N THR A 313 31.16 29.87 10.90
CA THR A 313 30.78 29.16 9.68
C THR A 313 29.36 28.67 9.86
N PRO A 314 28.54 28.66 8.80
CA PRO A 314 27.18 28.17 8.89
C PRO A 314 27.17 26.66 9.16
N SER A 315 26.14 26.19 9.86
CA SER A 315 25.88 24.77 10.12
C SER A 315 25.56 23.98 8.85
N HIS A 316 25.13 24.67 7.79
CA HIS A 316 24.82 24.09 6.48
C HIS A 316 25.22 25.01 5.32
N ASP A 317 25.53 24.43 4.17
CA ASP A 317 26.06 25.12 2.98
C ASP A 317 24.98 25.55 1.96
N LYS A 318 23.73 25.15 2.20
CA LYS A 318 22.54 25.48 1.39
C LYS A 318 21.45 26.08 2.26
N GLY A 319 20.62 26.93 1.66
CA GLY A 319 19.46 27.51 2.34
C GLY A 319 18.38 26.47 2.58
N ARG A 320 17.56 26.70 3.61
CA ARG A 320 16.40 25.89 3.94
C ARG A 320 15.11 26.64 3.68
N ILE A 321 14.00 25.93 3.74
CA ILE A 321 12.66 26.52 3.70
C ILE A 321 12.24 26.87 5.12
N VAL A 322 11.64 28.04 5.30
CA VAL A 322 10.91 28.40 6.53
C VAL A 322 9.44 28.07 6.36
N ARG A 323 8.84 27.37 7.32
CA ARG A 323 7.37 27.22 7.39
C ARG A 323 6.79 28.31 8.28
N PHE A 324 6.07 29.26 7.70
CA PHE A 324 5.29 30.24 8.46
C PHE A 324 3.94 29.61 8.80
N ASP A 325 3.83 29.05 10.00
CA ASP A 325 2.59 28.41 10.44
C ASP A 325 1.62 29.41 11.03
N GLU A 326 0.33 29.22 10.73
CA GLU A 326 -0.74 30.17 11.05
C GLU A 326 -0.49 31.60 10.55
N SER A 327 0.04 31.72 9.33
CA SER A 327 0.49 33.00 8.76
C SER A 327 -0.58 34.08 8.69
N GLY A 328 -1.87 33.71 8.68
CA GLY A 328 -2.99 34.65 8.76
C GLY A 328 -3.02 35.48 10.07
N ARG A 329 -2.30 35.07 11.12
CA ARG A 329 -2.16 35.83 12.37
C ARG A 329 -1.10 36.94 12.31
N LEU A 330 -0.28 36.99 11.26
CA LEU A 330 0.85 37.91 11.18
C LEU A 330 0.41 39.38 11.28
N GLY A 331 1.10 40.11 12.16
CA GLY A 331 0.94 41.56 12.29
C GLY A 331 1.66 42.36 11.19
N PRO A 332 1.34 43.66 11.01
CA PRO A 332 1.96 44.52 10.00
C PRO A 332 3.49 44.58 10.06
N LYS A 333 4.07 44.44 11.26
CA LYS A 333 5.52 44.49 11.49
C LYS A 333 6.27 43.32 10.86
N ALA A 334 5.62 42.17 10.69
CA ALA A 334 6.24 40.99 10.08
C ALA A 334 6.43 41.16 8.58
N TYR A 335 5.43 41.73 7.89
CA TYR A 335 5.43 41.84 6.43
C TYR A 335 6.61 42.63 5.87
N SER A 336 7.11 43.64 6.59
CA SER A 336 8.31 44.38 6.15
C SER A 336 9.57 43.52 6.17
N VAL A 337 9.77 42.72 7.22
CA VAL A 337 10.89 41.78 7.37
C VAL A 337 10.81 40.70 6.30
N ILE A 338 9.64 40.10 6.15
CA ILE A 338 9.34 39.07 5.14
C ILE A 338 9.61 39.59 3.73
N LYS A 339 9.10 40.78 3.39
CA LYS A 339 9.30 41.38 2.07
C LYS A 339 10.78 41.64 1.79
N LYS A 340 11.52 42.13 2.79
CA LYS A 340 12.97 42.33 2.69
C LYS A 340 13.68 40.99 2.44
N ALA A 341 13.32 39.93 3.16
CA ALA A 341 13.91 38.60 2.98
C ALA A 341 13.60 38.02 1.60
N ARG A 342 12.35 38.10 1.13
CA ARG A 342 11.93 37.60 -0.19
C ARG A 342 12.70 38.26 -1.34
N GLN A 343 13.07 39.54 -1.20
CA GLN A 343 13.80 40.28 -2.22
C GLN A 343 15.29 39.94 -2.29
N LYS A 344 15.82 39.15 -1.34
CA LYS A 344 17.22 38.75 -1.32
C LYS A 344 17.48 37.60 -2.28
N ALA A 345 18.53 37.74 -3.08
CA ALA A 345 19.11 36.66 -3.85
C ALA A 345 20.21 35.95 -3.04
N ALA A 346 20.54 34.72 -3.45
CA ALA A 346 21.70 34.02 -2.91
C ALA A 346 22.98 34.88 -3.05
N GLY A 347 23.76 34.98 -1.98
CA GLY A 347 24.95 35.81 -1.87
C GLY A 347 24.69 37.24 -1.37
N ASP A 348 23.45 37.72 -1.37
CA ASP A 348 23.14 39.05 -0.82
C ASP A 348 23.36 39.07 0.69
N ASP A 349 23.78 40.22 1.22
CA ASP A 349 23.86 40.43 2.68
C ASP A 349 22.46 40.38 3.32
N PHE A 350 22.31 39.52 4.32
CA PHE A 350 21.15 39.40 5.17
C PHE A 350 21.61 39.45 6.62
N TYR A 351 21.64 40.68 7.15
CA TYR A 351 22.01 40.96 8.54
C TYR A 351 23.45 40.56 8.90
N GLY A 352 24.40 40.80 7.98
CA GLY A 352 25.83 40.54 8.19
C GLY A 352 26.30 39.18 7.66
N HIS A 353 25.39 38.35 7.14
CA HIS A 353 25.67 37.02 6.61
C HIS A 353 25.11 36.86 5.20
N PRO A 354 25.78 36.12 4.30
CA PRO A 354 25.29 35.91 2.95
C PRO A 354 24.06 34.96 2.95
N VAL A 355 23.05 35.27 2.14
CA VAL A 355 21.94 34.35 1.90
C VAL A 355 22.43 33.12 1.15
N LEU A 356 22.15 31.94 1.68
CA LEU A 356 22.46 30.66 1.07
C LEU A 356 21.48 30.34 -0.07
N PRO A 357 21.93 29.65 -1.13
CA PRO A 357 21.07 29.29 -2.23
C PRO A 357 20.06 28.21 -1.81
N GLY A 358 18.80 28.35 -2.23
CA GLY A 358 17.69 27.49 -1.79
C GLY A 358 16.90 28.05 -0.60
N ALA A 359 17.30 29.21 -0.05
CA ALA A 359 16.53 29.89 0.98
C ALA A 359 15.16 30.36 0.44
N ALA A 360 14.08 29.88 1.06
CA ALA A 360 12.71 30.22 0.68
C ALA A 360 11.74 30.07 1.87
N ALA A 361 10.45 30.27 1.62
CA ALA A 361 9.43 30.03 2.62
C ALA A 361 8.17 29.42 2.01
N ILE A 362 7.46 28.62 2.81
CA ILE A 362 6.11 28.13 2.56
C ILE A 362 5.26 28.58 3.75
N TRP A 363 4.08 29.12 3.48
CA TRP A 363 3.18 29.59 4.53
C TRP A 363 2.00 28.64 4.64
N THR A 364 1.48 28.45 5.85
CA THR A 364 0.28 27.67 6.11
C THR A 364 -0.71 28.54 6.87
N THR A 365 -1.96 28.55 6.45
CA THR A 365 -3.01 29.31 7.15
C THR A 365 -4.38 28.69 6.96
N ASN A 366 -5.22 28.86 7.97
CA ASN A 366 -6.66 28.66 7.80
C ASN A 366 -7.27 29.81 6.98
N PRO A 367 -8.37 29.56 6.26
CA PRO A 367 -9.05 30.60 5.48
C PRO A 367 -9.59 31.71 6.38
N THR A 368 -9.72 32.93 5.84
CA THR A 368 -10.37 34.03 6.55
C THR A 368 -11.88 33.82 6.59
N GLY A 369 -12.52 34.12 7.72
CA GLY A 369 -13.97 34.10 7.83
C GLY A 369 -14.45 34.25 9.26
N THR A 370 -15.76 34.09 9.47
CA THR A 370 -16.40 34.28 10.79
C THR A 370 -15.85 33.31 11.84
N ARG A 371 -15.43 32.11 11.43
CA ARG A 371 -14.79 31.12 12.34
C ARG A 371 -13.42 31.57 12.83
N TYR A 372 -12.67 32.30 12.01
CA TYR A 372 -11.30 32.71 12.32
C TYR A 372 -11.17 34.25 12.29
N PRO A 373 -11.76 34.96 13.26
CA PRO A 373 -11.79 36.42 13.26
C PRO A 373 -10.42 37.06 13.47
N ASP A 374 -9.46 36.31 14.02
CA ASP A 374 -8.07 36.70 14.22
C ASP A 374 -7.18 36.47 12.98
N ARG A 375 -7.68 35.76 11.95
CA ARG A 375 -6.99 35.57 10.67
C ARG A 375 -7.28 36.75 9.74
N ARG A 376 -6.22 37.28 9.13
CA ARG A 376 -6.29 38.36 8.16
C ARG A 376 -5.86 37.84 6.80
N SER A 377 -6.50 38.36 5.76
CA SER A 377 -6.03 38.13 4.40
C SER A 377 -4.65 38.75 4.25
N VAL A 378 -3.84 38.15 3.38
CA VAL A 378 -2.49 38.65 3.14
C VAL A 378 -2.56 40.09 2.61
N ASP A 379 -1.70 40.95 3.15
CA ASP A 379 -1.64 42.36 2.80
C ASP A 379 -1.60 42.53 1.26
N PRO A 380 -2.39 43.46 0.67
CA PRO A 380 -2.40 43.68 -0.78
C PRO A 380 -1.01 43.92 -1.40
N ALA A 381 -0.08 44.53 -0.66
CA ALA A 381 1.29 44.77 -1.10
C ALA A 381 2.16 43.49 -1.14
N MET A 382 1.72 42.41 -0.49
CA MET A 382 2.36 41.09 -0.49
C MET A 382 1.79 40.15 -1.55
N ARG A 383 0.59 40.41 -2.11
CA ARG A 383 -0.06 39.54 -3.12
C ARG A 383 0.78 39.26 -4.36
N ARG A 384 1.73 40.14 -4.72
CA ARG A 384 2.67 39.92 -5.85
C ARG A 384 3.84 39.01 -5.48
N GLU A 385 4.11 38.86 -4.19
CA GLU A 385 5.23 38.13 -3.61
C GLU A 385 4.85 36.69 -3.22
N ILE A 386 3.54 36.42 -3.13
CA ILE A 386 3.00 35.12 -2.69
C ILE A 386 2.14 34.45 -3.77
N ALA A 387 1.89 33.15 -3.61
CA ALA A 387 0.95 32.38 -4.41
C ALA A 387 0.03 31.55 -3.50
N GLU A 388 -1.27 31.83 -3.52
CA GLU A 388 -2.24 31.05 -2.73
C GLU A 388 -2.52 29.71 -3.42
N ILE A 389 -2.43 28.62 -2.65
CA ILE A 389 -2.69 27.25 -3.10
C ILE A 389 -3.65 26.63 -2.08
N TYR A 390 -4.80 26.16 -2.55
CA TYR A 390 -5.81 25.58 -1.68
C TYR A 390 -5.51 24.12 -1.36
N VAL A 391 -5.63 23.76 -0.08
CA VAL A 391 -5.36 22.44 0.48
C VAL A 391 -6.62 21.92 1.14
N ASP A 392 -7.38 21.16 0.35
CA ASP A 392 -8.58 20.50 0.83
C ASP A 392 -8.24 19.19 1.56
N TYR A 393 -9.20 18.72 2.36
CA TYR A 393 -9.17 17.36 2.89
C TYR A 393 -9.25 16.37 1.71
N PRO A 394 -8.56 15.21 1.75
CA PRO A 394 -8.63 14.24 0.66
C PRO A 394 -10.06 13.91 0.28
N ASP A 395 -10.28 13.79 -1.02
CA ASP A 395 -11.62 13.62 -1.52
C ASP A 395 -12.17 12.22 -1.22
N GLN A 396 -13.48 12.09 -1.20
CA GLN A 396 -14.15 10.81 -1.04
C GLN A 396 -15.43 10.84 -1.87
N SER A 397 -15.36 10.23 -3.05
CA SER A 397 -16.49 9.95 -3.93
C SER A 397 -16.29 8.60 -4.63
N ALA A 398 -17.27 8.17 -5.42
CA ALA A 398 -17.16 6.99 -6.27
C ALA A 398 -15.96 7.07 -7.24
N GLU A 399 -15.75 8.23 -7.85
CA GLU A 399 -14.70 8.50 -8.84
C GLU A 399 -13.36 8.83 -8.17
N ASN A 400 -13.41 9.47 -7.00
CA ASN A 400 -12.25 9.93 -6.27
C ASN A 400 -12.23 9.46 -4.81
N PRO A 401 -12.00 8.16 -4.55
CA PRO A 401 -12.01 7.56 -3.22
C PRO A 401 -10.68 7.75 -2.46
N GLU A 402 -10.04 8.92 -2.56
CA GLU A 402 -8.71 9.16 -1.96
C GLU A 402 -8.70 8.98 -0.44
N GLY A 403 -9.76 9.40 0.26
CA GLY A 403 -9.92 9.24 1.70
C GLY A 403 -9.97 7.78 2.11
N PHE A 404 -10.76 6.96 1.41
CA PHE A 404 -10.81 5.52 1.59
C PHE A 404 -9.46 4.84 1.27
N GLU A 405 -8.82 5.23 0.16
CA GLU A 405 -7.50 4.72 -0.22
C GLU A 405 -6.43 5.01 0.82
N PHE A 406 -6.42 6.22 1.40
CA PHE A 406 -5.54 6.56 2.51
C PHE A 406 -5.77 5.63 3.72
N MET A 407 -7.03 5.38 4.08
CA MET A 407 -7.40 4.59 5.25
C MET A 407 -6.96 3.12 5.12
N TYR A 408 -7.29 2.43 4.02
CA TYR A 408 -6.90 1.02 3.92
C TYR A 408 -5.40 0.83 3.69
N ARG A 409 -4.70 1.81 3.08
CA ARG A 409 -3.24 1.80 3.00
C ARG A 409 -2.59 1.93 4.37
N ALA A 410 -3.20 2.68 5.30
CA ALA A 410 -2.74 2.74 6.69
C ALA A 410 -2.94 1.41 7.45
N LEU A 411 -3.88 0.58 7.01
CA LEU A 411 -4.10 -0.78 7.54
C LEU A 411 -3.09 -1.81 7.03
N LEU A 412 -2.28 -1.52 6.01
CA LEU A 412 -1.22 -2.43 5.54
C LEU A 412 -0.10 -2.53 6.57
N ASP A 413 0.17 -3.74 7.09
CA ASP A 413 1.32 -4.02 7.96
C ASP A 413 2.65 -3.99 7.19
N ASP A 414 3.78 -4.27 7.85
CA ASP A 414 5.11 -4.29 7.21
C ASP A 414 5.28 -5.38 6.15
N ASN A 415 4.37 -6.35 6.12
CA ASN A 415 4.25 -7.39 5.11
C ASN A 415 3.16 -7.05 4.08
N TYR A 416 2.60 -5.85 4.09
CA TYR A 416 1.52 -5.42 3.20
C TYR A 416 0.29 -6.35 3.25
N HIS A 417 0.03 -6.90 4.43
CA HIS A 417 -1.17 -7.63 4.77
C HIS A 417 -2.13 -6.74 5.55
N ILE A 418 -3.44 -6.98 5.42
CA ILE A 418 -4.49 -6.27 6.17
C ILE A 418 -5.17 -7.27 7.11
N PRO A 419 -5.02 -7.16 8.43
CA PRO A 419 -5.60 -8.10 9.39
C PRO A 419 -7.10 -7.84 9.69
N VAL A 420 -7.84 -7.41 8.68
CA VAL A 420 -9.27 -7.05 8.75
C VAL A 420 -10.03 -7.85 7.69
N ALA A 421 -11.25 -8.28 8.05
CA ALA A 421 -12.09 -9.01 7.12
C ALA A 421 -12.54 -8.13 5.94
N GLU A 422 -12.54 -8.67 4.73
CA GLU A 422 -12.95 -7.97 3.50
C GLU A 422 -14.33 -7.31 3.63
N ALA A 423 -15.29 -7.98 4.29
CA ALA A 423 -16.64 -7.47 4.53
C ALA A 423 -16.70 -6.19 5.40
N GLU A 424 -15.69 -5.94 6.23
CA GLU A 424 -15.60 -4.71 7.04
C GLU A 424 -14.88 -3.58 6.28
N LEU A 425 -14.24 -3.87 5.14
CA LEU A 425 -13.44 -2.93 4.36
C LEU A 425 -14.15 -2.49 3.07
N ALA A 426 -14.67 -3.46 2.32
CA ALA A 426 -14.94 -3.30 0.89
C ALA A 426 -16.14 -2.37 0.61
N PRO A 427 -16.08 -1.54 -0.45
CA PRO A 427 -17.29 -0.96 -1.01
C PRO A 427 -18.23 -2.06 -1.52
N ALA A 428 -19.54 -1.80 -1.49
CA ALA A 428 -20.58 -2.71 -1.96
C ALA A 428 -21.03 -2.38 -3.37
N TYR A 429 -21.46 -3.42 -4.09
CA TYR A 429 -21.82 -3.36 -5.50
C TYR A 429 -23.18 -4.03 -5.73
N ILE A 430 -23.95 -3.52 -6.69
CA ILE A 430 -25.17 -4.12 -7.21
C ILE A 430 -24.87 -4.73 -8.56
N LYS A 431 -25.27 -6.00 -8.74
CA LYS A 431 -25.20 -6.67 -10.03
C LYS A 431 -26.19 -6.04 -11.01
N HIS A 432 -25.67 -5.52 -12.12
CA HIS A 432 -26.45 -5.03 -13.25
C HIS A 432 -26.42 -6.07 -14.37
N GLU A 433 -27.54 -6.76 -14.59
CA GLU A 433 -27.67 -7.73 -15.67
C GLU A 433 -28.05 -7.04 -16.98
N PHE A 434 -27.30 -7.33 -18.04
CA PHE A 434 -27.50 -6.74 -19.36
C PHE A 434 -28.71 -7.33 -20.06
N SER A 435 -29.50 -6.46 -20.70
CA SER A 435 -30.53 -6.86 -21.65
C SER A 435 -29.91 -7.53 -22.88
N ASN A 436 -30.70 -8.28 -23.64
CA ASN A 436 -30.19 -9.00 -24.82
C ASN A 436 -29.53 -8.09 -25.88
N GLU A 437 -29.88 -6.80 -25.91
CA GLU A 437 -29.32 -5.80 -26.83
C GLU A 437 -27.97 -5.23 -26.35
N GLU A 438 -27.71 -5.30 -25.04
CA GLU A 438 -26.48 -4.82 -24.39
C GLU A 438 -25.41 -5.93 -24.30
N LYS A 439 -25.80 -7.20 -24.43
CA LYS A 439 -24.87 -8.34 -24.45
C LYS A 439 -23.94 -8.25 -25.65
N TYR A 440 -22.66 -8.54 -25.42
CA TYR A 440 -21.65 -8.56 -26.48
C TYR A 440 -20.66 -9.71 -26.29
N HIS A 441 -19.99 -10.09 -27.39
CA HIS A 441 -18.99 -11.15 -27.38
C HIS A 441 -17.60 -10.57 -27.13
N LEU A 442 -16.86 -11.21 -26.23
CA LEU A 442 -15.43 -11.01 -26.08
C LEU A 442 -14.68 -11.67 -27.25
N GLY A 443 -13.44 -11.23 -27.49
CA GLY A 443 -12.60 -11.75 -28.58
C GLY A 443 -12.25 -13.24 -28.47
N ASP A 444 -12.52 -13.86 -27.32
CA ASP A 444 -12.36 -15.29 -27.05
C ASP A 444 -13.67 -16.10 -27.17
N GLY A 445 -14.77 -15.45 -27.55
CA GLY A 445 -16.08 -16.08 -27.77
C GLY A 445 -17.02 -16.09 -26.56
N ARG A 446 -16.56 -15.70 -25.36
CA ARG A 446 -17.42 -15.57 -24.17
C ARG A 446 -18.45 -14.43 -24.37
N ILE A 447 -19.65 -14.58 -23.81
CA ILE A 447 -20.71 -13.57 -23.88
C ILE A 447 -20.77 -12.81 -22.57
N VAL A 448 -20.67 -11.49 -22.61
CA VAL A 448 -20.86 -10.63 -21.44
C VAL A 448 -22.35 -10.46 -21.17
N VAL A 449 -22.78 -10.75 -19.94
CA VAL A 449 -24.18 -10.73 -19.52
C VAL A 449 -24.48 -9.78 -18.36
N GLY A 450 -23.46 -9.10 -17.82
CA GLY A 450 -23.66 -8.07 -16.81
C GLY A 450 -22.37 -7.57 -16.19
N GLU A 451 -22.51 -6.62 -15.28
CA GLU A 451 -21.41 -5.98 -14.55
C GLU A 451 -21.80 -5.67 -13.10
N ASP A 452 -20.81 -5.33 -12.29
CA ASP A 452 -21.01 -4.88 -10.90
C ASP A 452 -20.90 -3.34 -10.84
N LEU A 453 -21.98 -2.68 -10.42
CA LEU A 453 -22.04 -1.23 -10.25
C LEU A 453 -21.90 -0.85 -8.78
N LEU A 454 -21.05 0.13 -8.49
CA LEU A 454 -20.87 0.64 -7.12
C LEU A 454 -22.19 1.23 -6.61
N ILE A 455 -22.56 0.93 -5.37
CA ILE A 455 -23.65 1.64 -4.70
C ILE A 455 -23.19 3.08 -4.45
N GLU A 456 -23.86 4.07 -5.07
CA GLU A 456 -23.46 5.48 -5.00
C GLU A 456 -23.68 6.09 -3.61
N ASP A 457 -24.71 5.64 -2.88
CA ASP A 457 -24.99 6.12 -1.54
C ASP A 457 -23.92 5.64 -0.55
N GLY A 458 -22.99 6.53 -0.20
CA GLY A 458 -21.92 6.24 0.75
C GLY A 458 -22.39 5.86 2.16
N ALA A 459 -23.67 6.08 2.50
CA ALA A 459 -24.28 5.66 3.76
C ALA A 459 -24.88 4.25 3.71
N ASP A 460 -24.98 3.60 2.55
CA ASP A 460 -25.64 2.29 2.44
C ASP A 460 -24.97 1.23 3.36
N GLN A 461 -25.80 0.56 4.16
CA GLN A 461 -25.39 -0.43 5.17
C GLN A 461 -24.65 -1.66 4.60
N HIS A 462 -24.76 -1.93 3.30
CA HIS A 462 -24.05 -3.04 2.65
C HIS A 462 -22.56 -2.73 2.46
N HIS A 463 -22.15 -1.47 2.42
CA HIS A 463 -20.73 -1.09 2.38
C HIS A 463 -20.00 -1.56 3.64
N GLY A 464 -18.73 -1.91 3.55
CA GLY A 464 -17.90 -2.16 4.73
C GLY A 464 -17.76 -0.93 5.63
N SER A 465 -17.55 -1.14 6.92
CA SER A 465 -17.38 -0.06 7.91
C SER A 465 -16.28 0.94 7.55
N LEU A 466 -15.20 0.52 6.88
CA LEU A 466 -14.16 1.43 6.44
C LEU A 466 -14.63 2.43 5.36
N TRP A 467 -15.37 1.94 4.37
CA TRP A 467 -15.95 2.79 3.33
C TRP A 467 -16.94 3.79 3.92
N ARG A 468 -17.82 3.31 4.81
CA ARG A 468 -18.78 4.18 5.51
C ARG A 468 -18.07 5.20 6.41
N LEU A 469 -16.98 4.82 7.06
CA LEU A 469 -16.14 5.75 7.85
C LEU A 469 -15.50 6.82 6.97
N ALA A 470 -14.96 6.47 5.81
CA ALA A 470 -14.39 7.44 4.88
C ALA A 470 -15.41 8.50 4.46
N ASN A 471 -16.64 8.07 4.13
CA ASN A 471 -17.74 8.98 3.80
C ASN A 471 -18.20 9.80 5.01
N ALA A 472 -18.28 9.22 6.21
CA ALA A 472 -18.62 9.92 7.44
C ALA A 472 -17.60 11.01 7.80
N VAL A 473 -16.30 10.71 7.68
CA VAL A 473 -15.23 11.69 7.91
C VAL A 473 -15.33 12.82 6.87
N LYS A 474 -15.56 12.51 5.60
CA LYS A 474 -15.77 13.53 4.56
C LYS A 474 -16.98 14.40 4.87
N ALA A 475 -18.10 13.81 5.29
CA ALA A 475 -19.31 14.53 5.69
C ALA A 475 -19.04 15.46 6.89
N LEU A 476 -18.34 14.97 7.92
CA LEU A 476 -17.92 15.76 9.08
C LEU A 476 -17.04 16.94 8.66
N GLN A 477 -16.05 16.71 7.79
CA GLN A 477 -15.17 17.76 7.28
C GLN A 477 -15.94 18.79 6.43
N ASN A 478 -16.86 18.34 5.57
CA ASN A 478 -17.71 19.23 4.78
C ASN A 478 -18.61 20.09 5.69
N SER A 479 -19.25 19.50 6.70
CA SER A 479 -20.06 20.25 7.68
C SER A 479 -19.23 21.26 8.48
N PHE A 480 -17.96 20.96 8.77
CA PHE A 480 -17.05 21.95 9.30
C PHE A 480 -16.79 23.05 8.26
N ILE A 481 -16.35 22.74 7.04
CA ILE A 481 -16.06 23.74 5.99
C ILE A 481 -17.26 24.67 5.72
N TYR A 482 -18.48 24.14 5.63
CA TYR A 482 -19.68 24.91 5.31
C TYR A 482 -20.01 26.00 6.34
N GLY A 483 -19.62 25.81 7.60
CA GLY A 483 -19.80 26.84 8.63
C GLY A 483 -18.99 28.13 8.38
N ASN A 484 -18.04 28.10 7.45
CA ASN A 484 -17.18 29.23 7.10
C ASN A 484 -17.36 29.68 5.62
N LYS A 485 -18.33 29.10 4.89
CA LYS A 485 -18.61 29.42 3.49
C LYS A 485 -19.89 30.24 3.31
N PRO A 486 -19.97 31.10 2.28
CA PRO A 486 -21.22 31.76 1.95
C PRO A 486 -22.24 30.77 1.37
N PRO A 487 -23.56 30.97 1.56
CA PRO A 487 -24.59 30.01 1.17
C PRO A 487 -24.56 29.60 -0.31
N GLU A 488 -24.10 30.48 -1.21
CA GLU A 488 -24.03 30.24 -2.65
C GLU A 488 -22.92 29.25 -3.05
N GLU A 489 -21.95 29.01 -2.18
CA GLU A 489 -20.83 28.07 -2.40
C GLU A 489 -21.08 26.68 -1.80
N ILE A 490 -22.24 26.48 -1.16
CA ILE A 490 -22.60 25.24 -0.47
C ILE A 490 -23.38 24.33 -1.43
N PRO A 491 -22.96 23.07 -1.63
CA PRO A 491 -23.66 22.14 -2.50
C PRO A 491 -25.13 21.94 -2.10
N PRO A 492 -26.06 21.78 -3.07
CA PRO A 492 -27.48 21.62 -2.79
C PRO A 492 -27.81 20.34 -2.02
N ASP A 493 -26.98 19.31 -2.18
CA ASP A 493 -27.03 18.00 -1.54
C ASP A 493 -26.28 17.95 -0.19
N ALA A 494 -25.78 19.09 0.31
CA ALA A 494 -25.17 19.17 1.63
C ALA A 494 -26.12 18.68 2.73
N LEU A 495 -25.58 17.87 3.66
CA LEU A 495 -26.36 17.29 4.76
C LEU A 495 -27.09 18.38 5.56
N ARG A 496 -28.34 18.07 5.90
CA ARG A 496 -29.21 18.89 6.73
C ARG A 496 -29.65 18.07 7.93
N PHE A 497 -30.12 18.77 8.95
CA PHE A 497 -30.63 18.13 10.15
C PHE A 497 -31.96 18.72 10.59
N LYS A 498 -32.71 17.88 11.30
CA LYS A 498 -33.86 18.27 12.12
C LYS A 498 -33.62 17.81 13.54
N GLU A 499 -34.05 18.63 14.48
CA GLU A 499 -34.03 18.32 15.90
C GLU A 499 -35.48 18.08 16.36
N ASP A 500 -35.72 16.93 16.99
CA ASP A 500 -37.02 16.64 17.58
C ASP A 500 -37.20 17.31 18.96
N MET A 501 -38.38 17.16 19.58
CA MET A 501 -38.68 17.76 20.88
C MET A 501 -37.82 17.21 22.03
N ASP A 502 -37.22 16.04 21.84
CA ASP A 502 -36.37 15.37 22.82
C ASP A 502 -34.88 15.70 22.61
N GLY A 503 -34.57 16.53 21.61
CA GLY A 503 -33.20 16.95 21.27
C GLY A 503 -32.43 15.93 20.42
N ASN A 504 -33.11 14.92 19.85
CA ASN A 504 -32.47 13.98 18.94
C ASN A 504 -32.34 14.60 17.54
N ILE A 505 -31.17 14.39 16.94
CA ILE A 505 -30.84 14.93 15.63
C ILE A 505 -30.96 13.81 14.59
N THR A 506 -31.79 14.05 13.57
CA THR A 506 -31.90 13.17 12.39
C THR A 506 -31.36 13.89 11.16
N LEU A 507 -30.53 13.22 10.38
CA LEU A 507 -29.96 13.78 9.15
C LEU A 507 -30.82 13.45 7.93
N GLU A 508 -30.99 14.45 7.06
CA GLU A 508 -31.69 14.34 5.79
C GLU A 508 -30.97 15.21 4.74
N THR A 509 -31.08 14.88 3.45
CA THR A 509 -30.44 15.65 2.36
C THR A 509 -31.35 16.73 1.76
N ALA A 510 -32.68 16.58 1.85
CA ALA A 510 -33.62 17.43 1.14
C ALA A 510 -34.30 18.51 2.01
N THR A 511 -34.44 18.30 3.32
CA THR A 511 -35.19 19.20 4.19
C THR A 511 -34.50 19.41 5.54
N GLY A 512 -34.68 20.59 6.14
CA GLY A 512 -34.08 20.93 7.44
C GLY A 512 -33.00 22.02 7.39
N GLU A 513 -32.38 22.26 8.55
CA GLU A 513 -31.30 23.24 8.70
C GLU A 513 -29.99 22.67 8.18
N LEU A 514 -29.14 23.52 7.59
CA LEU A 514 -27.84 23.08 7.10
C LEU A 514 -26.97 22.55 8.25
N LEU A 515 -26.43 21.36 8.09
CA LEU A 515 -25.53 20.76 9.08
C LEU A 515 -24.17 21.46 9.05
N THR A 516 -23.94 22.32 10.04
CA THR A 516 -22.65 22.97 10.28
C THR A 516 -22.09 22.59 11.65
N LEU A 517 -20.77 22.43 11.70
CA LEU A 517 -20.00 22.16 12.92
C LEU A 517 -19.13 23.38 13.26
N SER A 518 -19.00 23.67 14.55
CA SER A 518 -18.29 24.85 15.04
C SER A 518 -16.78 24.63 15.13
N SER A 519 -16.36 23.48 15.66
CA SER A 519 -14.95 23.15 15.95
C SER A 519 -14.56 21.72 15.57
N SER A 520 -15.53 20.83 15.38
CA SER A 520 -15.28 19.40 15.22
C SER A 520 -14.70 19.04 13.86
N THR A 521 -13.50 18.45 13.86
CA THR A 521 -12.80 17.90 12.69
C THR A 521 -12.14 16.58 13.06
N ILE A 522 -11.67 15.81 12.06
CA ILE A 522 -10.80 14.64 12.24
C ILE A 522 -9.62 14.78 11.27
N THR A 523 -8.41 14.86 11.81
CA THR A 523 -7.19 15.01 11.03
C THR A 523 -6.78 13.71 10.34
N LEU A 524 -5.98 13.79 9.27
CA LEU A 524 -5.40 12.60 8.63
C LEU A 524 -4.49 11.80 9.58
N GLY A 525 -3.79 12.48 10.50
CA GLY A 525 -2.98 11.84 11.54
C GLY A 525 -3.83 11.03 12.53
N GLU A 526 -5.00 11.54 12.93
CA GLU A 526 -5.95 10.79 13.75
C GLU A 526 -6.49 9.58 13.01
N VAL A 527 -6.90 9.73 11.74
CA VAL A 527 -7.35 8.61 10.91
C VAL A 527 -6.26 7.54 10.81
N GLN A 528 -5.02 7.92 10.50
CA GLN A 528 -3.89 7.00 10.45
C GLN A 528 -3.70 6.28 11.79
N SER A 529 -3.74 7.01 12.91
CA SER A 529 -3.62 6.45 14.26
C SER A 529 -4.74 5.45 14.57
N TRP A 530 -5.97 5.70 14.12
CA TRP A 530 -7.08 4.76 14.29
C TRP A 530 -6.83 3.48 13.49
N MET A 531 -6.40 3.59 12.23
CA MET A 531 -6.11 2.42 11.38
C MET A 531 -4.95 1.59 11.95
N GLN A 532 -3.83 2.23 12.27
CA GLN A 532 -2.65 1.52 12.79
C GLN A 532 -2.93 0.92 14.18
N GLY A 533 -3.67 1.63 15.03
CA GLY A 533 -3.98 1.16 16.38
C GLY A 533 -4.82 -0.12 16.41
N PHE A 534 -5.54 -0.46 15.33
CA PHE A 534 -6.28 -1.73 15.23
C PHE A 534 -5.36 -2.95 15.25
N LYS A 535 -4.16 -2.83 14.65
CA LYS A 535 -3.17 -3.91 14.58
C LYS A 535 -2.69 -4.29 15.98
N ASP A 536 -2.40 -3.27 16.79
CA ASP A 536 -1.85 -3.45 18.13
C ASP A 536 -2.93 -3.56 19.21
N ARG A 537 -4.22 -3.61 18.84
CA ARG A 537 -5.35 -3.49 19.78
C ARG A 537 -5.32 -4.57 20.86
N LEU A 538 -4.95 -5.79 20.46
CA LEU A 538 -4.90 -6.96 21.35
C LEU A 538 -3.70 -6.91 22.30
N GLN A 539 -2.69 -6.09 22.00
CA GLN A 539 -1.51 -5.89 22.84
C GLN A 539 -1.71 -4.75 23.85
N LYS A 540 -2.84 -4.03 23.80
CA LYS A 540 -3.12 -2.93 24.73
C LYS A 540 -3.43 -3.47 26.12
N GLN A 541 -2.81 -2.86 27.13
CA GLN A 541 -3.01 -3.23 28.55
C GLN A 541 -4.46 -3.04 29.02
N ASN A 542 -5.18 -2.08 28.44
CA ASN A 542 -6.57 -1.82 28.79
C ASN A 542 -7.49 -2.72 27.95
N GLU A 543 -8.18 -3.65 28.61
CA GLU A 543 -9.10 -4.63 28.02
C GLU A 543 -10.20 -3.99 27.15
N ALA A 544 -10.61 -2.76 27.43
CA ALA A 544 -11.61 -2.05 26.61
C ALA A 544 -11.16 -1.79 25.16
N PHE A 545 -9.85 -1.84 24.89
CA PHE A 545 -9.30 -1.72 23.54
C PHE A 545 -9.13 -3.06 22.83
N GLN A 546 -9.28 -4.19 23.52
CA GLN A 546 -9.10 -5.54 22.97
C GLN A 546 -10.40 -6.05 22.32
N VAL A 547 -10.92 -5.31 21.35
CA VAL A 547 -12.16 -5.66 20.62
C VAL A 547 -11.92 -6.72 19.55
N ALA A 548 -12.96 -7.48 19.18
CA ALA A 548 -12.82 -8.59 18.24
C ALA A 548 -12.77 -8.10 16.80
N SER A 549 -13.64 -7.17 16.41
CA SER A 549 -13.81 -6.75 15.01
C SER A 549 -13.30 -5.34 14.72
N PHE A 550 -13.09 -5.04 13.43
CA PHE A 550 -12.74 -3.68 12.99
C PHE A 550 -13.90 -2.70 13.19
N SER A 551 -15.13 -3.10 12.90
CA SER A 551 -16.33 -2.29 13.19
C SER A 551 -16.41 -1.91 14.67
N GLU A 552 -16.17 -2.84 15.60
CA GLU A 552 -16.15 -2.56 17.05
C GLU A 552 -15.04 -1.57 17.42
N TRP A 553 -13.87 -1.69 16.79
CA TRP A 553 -12.76 -0.77 16.99
C TRP A 553 -13.09 0.64 16.53
N ILE A 554 -13.68 0.79 15.35
CA ILE A 554 -14.10 2.09 14.83
C ILE A 554 -15.18 2.70 15.73
N LYS A 555 -16.15 1.92 16.19
CA LYS A 555 -17.15 2.36 17.16
C LYS A 555 -16.51 2.88 18.45
N LEU A 556 -15.54 2.13 19.01
CA LEU A 556 -14.78 2.57 20.19
C LEU A 556 -14.05 3.90 19.94
N LYS A 557 -13.40 4.05 18.78
CA LYS A 557 -12.68 5.29 18.42
C LYS A 557 -13.61 6.47 18.24
N ILE A 558 -14.76 6.27 17.61
CA ILE A 558 -15.81 7.28 17.49
C ILE A 558 -16.32 7.69 18.88
N ASP A 559 -16.59 6.73 19.77
CA ASP A 559 -17.04 7.04 21.14
C ASP A 559 -15.98 7.82 21.95
N ILE A 560 -14.69 7.54 21.75
CA ILE A 560 -13.60 8.31 22.36
C ILE A 560 -13.56 9.72 21.76
N TYR A 561 -13.65 9.85 20.45
CA TYR A 561 -13.70 11.12 19.74
C TYR A 561 -14.87 11.99 20.22
N LEU A 562 -16.08 11.45 20.27
CA LEU A 562 -17.28 12.19 20.69
C LEU A 562 -17.21 12.70 22.14
N LYS A 563 -16.44 12.05 23.02
CA LYS A 563 -16.17 12.54 24.38
C LYS A 563 -15.27 13.78 24.40
N GLN A 564 -14.40 13.91 23.40
CA GLN A 564 -13.48 15.04 23.22
C GLN A 564 -14.12 16.18 22.43
N VAL A 565 -15.13 15.89 21.60
CA VAL A 565 -15.91 16.88 20.87
C VAL A 565 -16.66 17.82 21.83
N ASP A 566 -16.65 19.10 21.47
CA ASP A 566 -17.38 20.17 22.14
C ASP A 566 -18.87 19.85 22.26
N GLN A 567 -19.47 20.24 23.40
CA GLN A 567 -20.87 19.93 23.69
C GLN A 567 -21.84 20.44 22.60
N ALA A 568 -21.52 21.57 21.96
CA ALA A 568 -22.34 22.17 20.89
C ALA A 568 -22.37 21.33 19.60
N ASP A 569 -21.30 20.61 19.31
CA ASP A 569 -21.17 19.80 18.09
C ASP A 569 -21.46 18.31 18.34
N ARG A 570 -21.37 17.83 19.58
CA ARG A 570 -21.40 16.40 19.92
C ARG A 570 -22.61 15.66 19.36
N ALA A 571 -23.81 16.22 19.51
CA ALA A 571 -25.04 15.60 19.01
C ALA A 571 -25.04 15.53 17.47
N LYS A 572 -24.57 16.59 16.79
CA LYS A 572 -24.47 16.66 15.33
C LYS A 572 -23.43 15.69 14.79
N ALA A 573 -22.24 15.66 15.38
CA ALA A 573 -21.17 14.74 15.02
C ALA A 573 -21.62 13.27 15.23
N ARG A 574 -22.33 12.99 16.34
CA ARG A 574 -22.91 11.66 16.57
C ARG A 574 -23.93 11.30 15.48
N ALA A 575 -24.84 12.21 15.14
CA ALA A 575 -25.83 11.99 14.10
C ALA A 575 -25.20 11.71 12.71
N ILE A 576 -24.03 12.28 12.41
CA ILE A 576 -23.26 11.93 11.20
C ILE A 576 -22.85 10.45 11.26
N PHE A 577 -22.20 10.00 12.33
CA PHE A 577 -21.77 8.61 12.43
C PHE A 577 -22.94 7.62 12.48
N ASP A 578 -24.06 8.00 13.10
CA ASP A 578 -25.31 7.23 13.08
C ASP A 578 -25.87 7.12 11.64
N HIS A 579 -25.90 8.21 10.87
CA HIS A 579 -26.37 8.22 9.48
C HIS A 579 -25.57 7.27 8.57
N PHE A 580 -24.26 7.12 8.82
CA PHE A 580 -23.38 6.19 8.09
C PHE A 580 -23.32 4.79 8.72
N HIS A 581 -24.26 4.43 9.60
CA HIS A 581 -24.38 3.08 10.16
C HIS A 581 -23.08 2.58 10.85
N LEU A 582 -22.37 3.48 11.55
CA LEU A 582 -21.11 3.15 12.24
C LEU A 582 -21.31 2.67 13.69
N PHE A 583 -22.52 2.79 14.23
CA PHE A 583 -22.88 2.26 15.54
C PHE A 583 -23.65 0.94 15.50
N ASP A 584 -23.99 0.48 14.29
CA ASP A 584 -24.68 -0.78 14.03
C ASP A 584 -23.85 -1.99 14.51
N ALA A 585 -24.51 -3.14 14.62
CA ALA A 585 -23.84 -4.37 15.05
C ALA A 585 -22.77 -4.79 14.04
N ALA A 586 -21.63 -5.29 14.54
CA ALA A 586 -20.57 -5.82 13.70
C ALA A 586 -21.09 -6.99 12.84
N PRO A 587 -20.63 -7.12 11.59
CA PRO A 587 -21.00 -8.24 10.74
C PRO A 587 -20.50 -9.57 11.32
N ASN A 588 -21.16 -10.67 10.97
CA ASN A 588 -20.69 -12.00 11.38
C ASN A 588 -19.44 -12.40 10.59
N LEU A 589 -18.33 -12.62 11.31
CA LEU A 589 -17.01 -12.90 10.71
C LEU A 589 -16.58 -14.38 10.73
N LYS A 590 -17.42 -15.30 11.24
CA LYS A 590 -17.01 -16.67 11.58
C LYS A 590 -16.47 -17.49 10.41
N ASP A 591 -16.99 -17.26 9.20
CA ASP A 591 -16.69 -18.07 8.01
C ASP A 591 -15.86 -17.30 6.96
N LEU A 592 -15.24 -16.18 7.35
CA LEU A 592 -14.46 -15.35 6.43
C LEU A 592 -13.00 -15.83 6.33
N LYS A 593 -12.35 -15.55 5.21
CA LYS A 593 -10.94 -15.87 4.95
C LYS A 593 -10.06 -14.61 5.04
N PRO A 594 -8.75 -14.75 5.30
CA PRO A 594 -7.80 -13.66 5.13
C PRO A 594 -7.92 -13.00 3.75
N ILE A 595 -7.67 -11.69 3.67
CA ILE A 595 -7.75 -10.95 2.41
C ILE A 595 -6.46 -11.17 1.61
N THR A 596 -6.59 -11.62 0.36
CA THR A 596 -5.43 -11.84 -0.53
C THR A 596 -4.96 -10.52 -1.16
N PRO A 597 -3.71 -10.42 -1.63
CA PRO A 597 -3.22 -9.26 -2.38
C PRO A 597 -4.11 -8.82 -3.54
N LYS A 598 -4.64 -9.78 -4.31
CA LYS A 598 -5.61 -9.54 -5.38
C LYS A 598 -6.85 -8.83 -4.86
N LYS A 599 -7.44 -9.34 -3.76
CA LYS A 599 -8.61 -8.75 -3.11
C LYS A 599 -8.33 -7.36 -2.50
N ILE A 600 -7.14 -7.14 -1.94
CA ILE A 600 -6.72 -5.80 -1.47
C ILE A 600 -6.72 -4.82 -2.64
N GLY A 601 -6.16 -5.21 -3.79
CA GLY A 601 -6.19 -4.39 -5.01
C GLY A 601 -7.61 -4.02 -5.44
N TYR A 602 -8.52 -4.98 -5.32
CA TYR A 602 -9.95 -4.78 -5.56
C TYR A 602 -10.67 -3.94 -4.50
N LEU A 603 -10.05 -3.52 -3.40
CA LEU A 603 -10.73 -2.61 -2.47
C LEU A 603 -10.99 -1.25 -3.12
N SER A 604 -10.07 -0.74 -3.94
CA SER A 604 -10.26 0.55 -4.62
C SER A 604 -11.36 0.46 -5.70
N PRO A 605 -12.41 1.31 -5.64
CA PRO A 605 -13.41 1.40 -6.69
C PRO A 605 -12.88 1.80 -8.07
N ARG A 606 -11.66 2.33 -8.15
CA ARG A 606 -11.01 2.69 -9.42
C ARG A 606 -10.57 1.47 -10.23
N VAL A 607 -10.55 0.29 -9.62
CA VAL A 607 -10.18 -0.95 -10.29
C VAL A 607 -11.42 -1.52 -10.98
N PRO A 608 -11.34 -1.81 -12.30
CA PRO A 608 -12.46 -2.40 -13.03
C PRO A 608 -12.85 -3.77 -12.46
N ARG A 609 -14.15 -4.00 -12.28
CA ARG A 609 -14.71 -5.25 -11.73
C ARG A 609 -14.82 -6.34 -12.79
N PRO A 610 -14.58 -7.63 -12.48
CA PRO A 610 -14.80 -8.71 -13.44
C PRO A 610 -16.22 -8.69 -14.02
N LEU A 611 -16.35 -8.89 -15.34
CA LEU A 611 -17.67 -9.01 -15.97
C LEU A 611 -18.30 -10.36 -15.67
N HIS A 612 -19.63 -10.37 -15.62
CA HIS A 612 -20.40 -11.61 -15.60
C HIS A 612 -20.44 -12.17 -17.02
N VAL A 613 -19.89 -13.37 -17.23
CA VAL A 613 -19.79 -13.99 -18.56
C VAL A 613 -20.46 -15.35 -18.62
N GLU A 614 -21.14 -15.63 -19.73
CA GLU A 614 -21.64 -16.95 -20.09
C GLU A 614 -20.68 -17.59 -21.10
N THR A 615 -20.31 -18.85 -20.85
CA THR A 615 -19.58 -19.64 -21.84
C THR A 615 -20.61 -20.23 -22.79
N PRO A 616 -20.48 -20.06 -24.12
CA PRO A 616 -21.41 -20.68 -25.05
C PRO A 616 -21.43 -22.19 -24.83
N ALA A 617 -22.63 -22.79 -24.79
CA ALA A 617 -22.78 -24.22 -24.68
C ALA A 617 -21.94 -24.87 -25.79
N PRO A 618 -21.15 -25.93 -25.50
CA PRO A 618 -20.43 -26.63 -26.55
C PRO A 618 -21.45 -27.00 -27.62
N GLU A 619 -21.23 -26.54 -28.86
CA GLU A 619 -22.03 -26.99 -30.00
C GLU A 619 -22.10 -28.52 -29.89
N ALA A 620 -23.32 -29.05 -29.92
CA ALA A 620 -23.55 -30.48 -29.85
C ALA A 620 -22.63 -31.13 -30.90
N VAL A 621 -21.54 -31.72 -30.43
CA VAL A 621 -20.57 -32.40 -31.27
C VAL A 621 -21.40 -33.47 -31.98
N ALA A 622 -21.57 -33.29 -33.29
CA ALA A 622 -22.09 -34.35 -34.15
C ALA A 622 -21.32 -35.62 -33.77
N GLU A 623 -22.06 -36.68 -33.45
CA GLU A 623 -21.55 -37.94 -32.91
C GLU A 623 -20.14 -38.24 -33.43
N PRO A 624 -19.15 -38.46 -32.56
CA PRO A 624 -17.84 -38.84 -33.02
C PRO A 624 -18.00 -40.14 -33.80
N ALA A 625 -17.77 -40.08 -35.12
CA ALA A 625 -17.61 -41.26 -35.94
C ALA A 625 -16.58 -42.16 -35.25
N GLU A 626 -16.97 -43.41 -35.00
CA GLU A 626 -16.17 -44.44 -34.35
C GLU A 626 -14.69 -44.36 -34.77
N GLN A 627 -13.86 -43.73 -33.94
CA GLN A 627 -12.43 -43.91 -34.01
C GLN A 627 -12.15 -45.29 -33.43
N LYS A 628 -11.99 -46.25 -34.34
CA LYS A 628 -11.39 -47.55 -34.08
C LYS A 628 -10.17 -47.37 -33.18
N ASP A 629 -10.10 -48.21 -32.14
CA ASP A 629 -8.96 -48.41 -31.26
C ASP A 629 -7.63 -48.30 -32.02
N GLY A 630 -7.02 -47.12 -31.94
CA GLY A 630 -5.61 -46.92 -32.27
C GLY A 630 -4.79 -47.51 -31.13
N ALA A 631 -4.10 -48.60 -31.43
CA ALA A 631 -3.17 -49.27 -30.52
C ALA A 631 -2.32 -48.27 -29.72
N LYS A 632 -2.19 -48.51 -28.41
CA LYS A 632 -1.17 -47.87 -27.56
C LYS A 632 0.16 -47.84 -28.30
N PRO A 633 0.83 -46.69 -28.47
CA PRO A 633 2.17 -46.68 -29.00
C PRO A 633 3.06 -47.44 -28.03
N VAL A 634 3.66 -48.53 -28.51
CA VAL A 634 4.77 -49.19 -27.84
C VAL A 634 5.92 -48.19 -27.88
N GLU A 635 6.24 -47.55 -26.75
CA GLU A 635 7.44 -46.73 -26.63
C GLU A 635 8.67 -47.61 -26.88
N LEU A 636 9.33 -47.36 -28.01
CA LEU A 636 10.62 -47.93 -28.35
C LEU A 636 11.67 -47.31 -27.41
N ASN A 637 11.94 -47.97 -26.29
CA ASN A 637 13.12 -47.70 -25.46
C ASN A 637 14.36 -47.74 -26.36
N THR A 638 14.96 -46.58 -26.62
CA THR A 638 16.17 -46.48 -27.44
C THR A 638 17.38 -46.66 -26.52
N THR A 639 18.15 -47.72 -26.76
CA THR A 639 19.41 -47.94 -26.03
C THR A 639 20.51 -47.09 -26.64
N ILE A 640 21.21 -46.30 -25.83
CA ILE A 640 22.36 -45.50 -26.26
C ILE A 640 23.58 -45.77 -25.37
N GLU A 641 24.77 -45.55 -25.89
CA GLU A 641 26.02 -45.62 -25.13
C GLU A 641 26.37 -44.24 -24.55
N VAL A 642 26.69 -44.19 -23.26
CA VAL A 642 27.01 -42.96 -22.53
C VAL A 642 28.26 -43.14 -21.68
N THR A 643 28.99 -42.04 -21.45
CA THR A 643 30.24 -42.03 -20.68
C THR A 643 29.98 -41.66 -19.22
N LEU A 644 30.48 -42.49 -18.29
CA LEU A 644 30.42 -42.25 -16.85
C LEU A 644 31.54 -41.31 -16.36
N GLU A 645 31.36 -40.75 -15.16
CA GLU A 645 32.35 -39.90 -14.49
C GLU A 645 33.73 -40.56 -14.27
N ASP A 646 33.80 -41.89 -14.28
CA ASP A 646 35.04 -42.66 -14.15
C ASP A 646 35.67 -43.07 -15.51
N GLY A 647 35.13 -42.56 -16.62
CA GLY A 647 35.62 -42.80 -17.98
C GLY A 647 35.16 -44.10 -18.63
N ARG A 648 34.28 -44.88 -17.96
CA ARG A 648 33.68 -46.10 -18.55
C ARG A 648 32.48 -45.75 -19.42
N ASN A 649 32.31 -46.48 -20.52
CA ASN A 649 31.10 -46.41 -21.33
C ASN A 649 30.08 -47.46 -20.88
N VAL A 650 28.81 -47.06 -20.74
CA VAL A 650 27.71 -47.95 -20.39
C VAL A 650 26.53 -47.75 -21.32
N ARG A 651 25.71 -48.78 -21.49
CA ARG A 651 24.47 -48.70 -22.28
C ARG A 651 23.28 -48.41 -21.40
N ILE A 652 22.52 -47.38 -21.75
CA ILE A 652 21.31 -46.96 -21.03
C ILE A 652 20.08 -47.02 -21.93
N ARG A 653 18.94 -47.42 -21.35
CA ARG A 653 17.62 -47.33 -21.97
C ARG A 653 17.01 -45.96 -21.68
N LYS A 654 16.85 -45.14 -22.73
CA LYS A 654 16.15 -43.84 -22.67
C LYS A 654 14.63 -44.02 -22.76
N GLY A 655 13.90 -43.26 -21.94
CA GLY A 655 12.44 -43.27 -21.89
C GLY A 655 11.91 -42.91 -20.50
N GLU A 656 10.60 -42.75 -20.35
CA GLU A 656 9.97 -42.73 -19.03
C GLU A 656 10.08 -44.13 -18.41
N GLN A 657 10.56 -44.21 -17.18
CA GLN A 657 10.73 -45.47 -16.47
C GLN A 657 10.12 -45.42 -15.08
N SER A 658 9.61 -46.56 -14.63
CA SER A 658 9.12 -46.73 -13.27
C SER A 658 10.21 -47.35 -12.41
N LEU A 659 10.75 -46.58 -11.46
CA LEU A 659 11.70 -47.06 -10.47
C LEU A 659 10.94 -47.66 -9.29
N ARG A 660 11.35 -48.85 -8.83
CA ARG A 660 10.85 -49.41 -7.56
C ARG A 660 11.68 -48.88 -6.42
N THR A 661 11.03 -48.37 -5.38
CA THR A 661 11.68 -47.92 -4.15
C THR A 661 11.02 -48.54 -2.93
N ASN A 662 11.63 -48.34 -1.76
CA ASN A 662 11.11 -48.84 -0.49
C ASN A 662 9.91 -48.02 0.05
N VAL A 663 9.62 -46.86 -0.54
CA VAL A 663 8.60 -45.91 -0.08
C VAL A 663 7.45 -45.79 -1.08
N SER A 664 7.73 -45.82 -2.38
CA SER A 664 6.73 -45.82 -3.44
C SER A 664 6.87 -47.07 -4.32
N SER A 665 5.76 -47.79 -4.52
CA SER A 665 5.76 -49.08 -5.23
C SER A 665 6.23 -48.95 -6.68
N GLU A 666 5.94 -47.81 -7.33
CA GLU A 666 6.45 -47.42 -8.65
C GLU A 666 6.56 -45.87 -8.73
N LEU A 667 7.77 -45.35 -8.95
CA LEU A 667 8.08 -43.93 -9.17
C LEU A 667 8.36 -43.68 -10.65
N ALA A 668 7.48 -42.96 -11.34
CA ALA A 668 7.68 -42.59 -12.74
C ALA A 668 8.73 -41.45 -12.88
N VAL A 669 9.80 -41.71 -13.61
CA VAL A 669 10.88 -40.75 -13.90
C VAL A 669 11.15 -40.67 -15.39
N GLY A 670 11.25 -39.45 -15.92
CA GLY A 670 11.50 -39.19 -17.34
C GLY A 670 12.72 -38.29 -17.55
N ALA A 671 13.11 -38.08 -18.81
CA ALA A 671 14.34 -37.36 -19.16
C ALA A 671 14.42 -35.90 -18.65
N LYS A 672 13.29 -35.31 -18.22
CA LYS A 672 13.19 -33.96 -17.66
C LYS A 672 13.18 -33.93 -16.13
N THR A 673 13.15 -35.09 -15.47
CA THR A 673 13.15 -35.18 -14.01
C THR A 673 14.51 -34.76 -13.47
N ARG A 674 14.52 -33.72 -12.64
CA ARG A 674 15.74 -33.20 -12.00
C ARG A 674 15.81 -33.64 -10.55
N PHE A 675 17.02 -33.95 -10.10
CA PHE A 675 17.28 -34.41 -8.73
C PHE A 675 18.67 -33.97 -8.27
N ARG A 676 18.85 -33.80 -6.96
CA ARG A 676 20.11 -33.35 -6.36
C ARG A 676 20.67 -34.43 -5.43
N VAL A 677 21.93 -34.80 -5.62
CA VAL A 677 22.62 -35.77 -4.76
C VAL A 677 23.98 -35.20 -4.38
N ALA A 678 24.32 -35.22 -3.09
CA ALA A 678 25.59 -34.73 -2.55
C ALA A 678 26.00 -33.30 -3.01
N GLY A 679 25.01 -32.43 -3.23
CA GLY A 679 25.24 -31.02 -3.62
C GLY A 679 25.35 -30.76 -5.13
N SER A 680 25.29 -31.79 -5.97
CA SER A 680 25.32 -31.66 -7.43
C SER A 680 23.94 -31.91 -8.04
N ASP A 681 23.61 -31.17 -9.11
CA ASP A 681 22.33 -31.27 -9.81
C ASP A 681 22.42 -32.16 -11.05
N TYR A 682 21.44 -33.07 -11.17
CA TYR A 682 21.35 -34.07 -12.22
C TYR A 682 20.01 -34.00 -12.94
N ALA A 683 20.01 -34.38 -14.22
CA ALA A 683 18.80 -34.73 -14.97
C ALA A 683 18.78 -36.25 -15.18
N PHE A 684 17.62 -36.88 -15.02
CA PHE A 684 17.50 -38.31 -15.29
C PHE A 684 17.76 -38.60 -16.77
N ALA A 685 18.68 -39.51 -17.06
CA ALA A 685 19.12 -39.83 -18.42
C ALA A 685 18.57 -41.18 -18.92
N GLY A 686 18.25 -42.11 -18.01
CA GLY A 686 17.72 -43.43 -18.33
C GLY A 686 18.09 -44.46 -17.24
N THR A 687 17.95 -45.75 -17.54
CA THR A 687 18.46 -46.82 -16.68
C THR A 687 19.46 -47.70 -17.40
N LEU A 688 20.38 -48.33 -16.67
CA LEU A 688 21.31 -49.30 -17.23
C LEU A 688 20.57 -50.48 -17.87
N GLU A 689 21.06 -50.91 -19.02
CA GLU A 689 20.52 -52.05 -19.74
C GLU A 689 20.57 -53.34 -18.90
N GLU A 690 21.69 -53.57 -18.20
CA GLU A 690 22.00 -54.82 -17.51
C GLU A 690 21.27 -55.02 -16.17
N ASP A 691 21.11 -53.95 -15.36
CA ASP A 691 20.62 -54.07 -13.97
C ASP A 691 19.55 -53.05 -13.59
N ASN A 692 18.98 -52.31 -14.56
CA ASN A 692 17.95 -51.28 -14.36
C ASN A 692 18.33 -50.14 -13.38
N LYS A 693 19.61 -49.95 -13.01
CA LYS A 693 19.96 -48.84 -12.13
C LYS A 693 19.77 -47.50 -12.83
N PRO A 694 19.22 -46.48 -12.14
CA PRO A 694 19.04 -45.16 -12.70
C PRO A 694 20.36 -44.46 -12.98
N VAL A 695 20.41 -43.75 -14.10
CA VAL A 695 21.56 -42.96 -14.55
C VAL A 695 21.13 -41.52 -14.70
N GLY A 696 21.89 -40.60 -14.10
CA GLY A 696 21.69 -39.15 -14.25
C GLY A 696 22.82 -38.52 -15.04
N SER A 697 22.50 -37.52 -15.87
CA SER A 697 23.47 -36.63 -16.51
C SER A 697 23.71 -35.39 -15.65
N PHE A 698 24.94 -34.90 -15.62
CA PHE A 698 25.26 -33.65 -14.93
C PHE A 698 24.62 -32.46 -15.69
N LEU A 699 24.02 -31.50 -14.98
CA LEU A 699 23.45 -30.32 -15.65
C LEU A 699 24.49 -29.40 -16.29
N VAL A 700 25.73 -29.38 -15.75
CA VAL A 700 26.82 -28.50 -16.23
C VAL A 700 27.63 -29.16 -17.35
N GLU A 701 27.73 -30.49 -17.34
CA GLU A 701 28.41 -31.30 -18.35
C GLU A 701 27.49 -32.45 -18.79
N PRO A 702 26.53 -32.20 -19.70
CA PRO A 702 25.46 -33.16 -20.04
C PRO A 702 25.96 -34.48 -20.65
N ASP A 703 27.20 -34.49 -21.14
CA ASP A 703 27.85 -35.67 -21.74
C ASP A 703 28.44 -36.63 -20.68
N LEU A 704 28.59 -36.16 -19.44
CA LEU A 704 29.06 -36.96 -18.31
C LEU A 704 27.88 -37.51 -17.51
N HIS A 705 27.96 -38.78 -17.12
CA HIS A 705 26.86 -39.49 -16.46
C HIS A 705 27.32 -40.14 -15.15
N LYS A 706 26.37 -40.37 -14.24
CA LYS A 706 26.58 -41.06 -12.97
C LYS A 706 25.45 -42.05 -12.71
N ILE A 707 25.82 -43.22 -12.18
CA ILE A 707 24.86 -44.25 -11.77
C ILE A 707 24.44 -43.98 -10.32
N PHE A 708 23.15 -44.08 -10.05
CA PHE A 708 22.55 -43.88 -8.75
C PHE A 708 21.80 -45.13 -8.31
N SER A 709 21.55 -45.25 -7.01
CA SER A 709 20.49 -46.12 -6.50
C SER A 709 19.12 -45.46 -6.69
N SER A 710 18.06 -46.27 -6.78
CA SER A 710 16.69 -45.75 -6.85
C SER A 710 16.32 -44.88 -5.64
N GLU A 711 16.87 -45.18 -4.46
CA GLU A 711 16.68 -44.41 -3.23
C GLU A 711 17.35 -43.02 -3.29
N GLU A 712 18.57 -42.94 -3.85
CA GLU A 712 19.26 -41.65 -4.03
C GLU A 712 18.53 -40.74 -5.03
N VAL A 713 17.92 -41.32 -6.07
CA VAL A 713 17.10 -40.56 -7.03
C VAL A 713 15.81 -40.08 -6.37
N GLU A 714 15.08 -40.95 -5.66
CA GLU A 714 13.85 -40.55 -4.95
C GLU A 714 14.14 -39.46 -3.92
N LYS A 715 15.14 -39.66 -3.05
CA LYS A 715 15.57 -38.66 -2.08
C LYS A 715 16.03 -37.37 -2.77
N GLY A 716 16.81 -37.47 -3.85
CA GLY A 716 17.29 -36.31 -4.57
C GLY A 716 16.20 -35.54 -5.32
N ILE A 717 15.14 -36.20 -5.79
CA ILE A 717 13.94 -35.55 -6.37
C ILE A 717 13.20 -34.80 -5.28
N VAL A 718 13.03 -35.45 -4.12
CA VAL A 718 12.39 -34.87 -2.94
C VAL A 718 13.20 -33.65 -2.46
N ASP A 719 14.51 -33.78 -2.27
CA ASP A 719 15.40 -32.68 -1.83
C ASP A 719 15.43 -31.52 -2.84
N HIS A 720 15.49 -31.80 -4.15
CA HIS A 720 15.42 -30.78 -5.19
C HIS A 720 14.04 -30.08 -5.22
N ALA A 721 12.96 -30.84 -5.04
CA ALA A 721 11.61 -30.29 -4.90
C ALA A 721 11.47 -29.45 -3.63
N PHE A 722 12.05 -29.88 -2.50
CA PHE A 722 12.07 -29.16 -1.22
C PHE A 722 12.89 -27.87 -1.29
N GLN A 723 14.05 -27.85 -1.96
CA GLN A 723 14.81 -26.59 -2.13
C GLN A 723 14.12 -25.60 -3.07
N LYS A 724 13.45 -26.10 -4.11
CA LYS A 724 12.58 -25.27 -4.95
C LYS A 724 11.38 -24.77 -4.14
N LEU A 725 10.85 -25.59 -3.24
CA LEU A 725 9.77 -25.25 -2.33
C LEU A 725 10.20 -24.25 -1.25
N GLU A 726 11.41 -24.36 -0.72
CA GLU A 726 12.03 -23.43 0.23
C GLU A 726 12.25 -22.08 -0.45
N LYS A 727 12.82 -22.04 -1.67
CA LYS A 727 12.88 -20.83 -2.49
C LYS A 727 11.49 -20.28 -2.83
N ASP A 728 10.52 -21.16 -3.06
CA ASP A 728 9.14 -20.78 -3.30
C ASP A 728 8.52 -20.17 -2.03
N VAL A 729 8.73 -20.69 -0.83
CA VAL A 729 8.21 -20.13 0.44
C VAL A 729 8.97 -18.86 0.82
N GLU A 730 10.27 -18.79 0.59
CA GLU A 730 11.05 -17.55 0.67
C GLU A 730 10.52 -16.49 -0.30
N MET A 731 10.04 -16.89 -1.49
CA MET A 731 9.32 -16.03 -2.44
C MET A 731 7.94 -15.59 -1.93
N LEU A 732 7.22 -16.41 -1.17
CA LEU A 732 5.97 -16.01 -0.48
C LEU A 732 6.24 -14.82 0.45
N CYS A 733 7.39 -14.86 1.12
CA CYS A 733 7.88 -13.80 1.99
C CYS A 733 8.57 -12.63 1.26
N GLU A 734 8.83 -12.76 -0.05
CA GLU A 734 9.35 -11.69 -0.91
C GLU A 734 8.27 -11.04 -1.77
N MET A 735 7.14 -11.71 -2.00
CA MET A 735 5.97 -11.16 -2.69
C MET A 735 5.40 -9.92 -1.99
N THR A 736 5.72 -9.75 -0.71
CA THR A 736 5.44 -8.54 0.05
C THR A 736 6.51 -7.46 -0.20
N LYS A 737 7.76 -7.79 -0.50
CA LYS A 737 8.86 -6.81 -0.63
C LYS A 737 9.15 -6.32 -2.06
N THR A 738 8.68 -7.00 -3.10
CA THR A 738 8.70 -6.53 -4.51
C THR A 738 7.37 -5.97 -4.93
#